data_AF-A0A7M5UTX7-F1
#
_entry.id   AF-A0A7M5UTX7-F1
#
_cell.length_a   1.000
_cell.length_b   1.000
_cell.length_c   1.000
_cell.angle_alpha   90.00
_cell.angle_beta   90.00
_cell.angle_gamma   90.00
#
_symmetry.space_group_name_H-M   'P 1'
#
loop_
_entity.id
_entity.type
_entity.pdbx_description
1 polymer ?
#
loop_
_entity_poly.entity_id
_entity_poly.type
_entity_poly.pdbx_seq_one_letter_code
_entity_poly.pdbx_strand_id
1 'polypeptide(L)'
;MGKVQDRMKKSGKYWIRLVKVNCAAPTIQDQKLPECEKKRSFVASKMKGKVVQPYSLSELFSVSSFEAQVISFVYNHMVSFAQNEEEVYQAMEHVKGSKDLIFMYTKGYGSQDHYKFLKFAIDRFGKYQFLLCTDQGIIEKMFGKQKSDEFGLWYFECAKTMKGGQCPQHQFKGQTFPRPEVIESFLDFGYKAKLVEIKTDGTTDLPEGVTILYLIVDSDSERTRMLSLAQDAISQVNSKNGLIQPVMVDARKFNNLEFFGAITKDMLPTVAIELADRRDSEQKFFEHFPPEKALDDIGLTDFITNVVNDLDNFSIQMNDIYHVDTIPFFRVDRQLPNNKAPIFVAGCIDDERYQDVCEELSFALRHLARTVLQDPDAKLEFAYIDYTGDQTARDYPTAGIYMEQVMIQEMKMGERKNLYTNMLQFVNQYMKTNIKPVPASSCDLQPVSVKAVDKSSADVNKEDIDELNALQDDEIRKDSAKIDTLFYRDGVPKLTDQTFNSTLLKEELLAVLFFAEFDSNSILMQPLFSKINEMISKETSGDLTTIKLAKVDCFSEFNICKHLVIVHYPQIRIYSNGEHVSKYSGVLDEENILKALRLYQKPALTEMTVKTSSSFTGDFLAYFASKDQDFEVYKKMAEENYGKHQFAYVIDQPQNIPGVSALPLVLGLQQETDPRVMTDIFTEENLRRFVLKASIPLLDELHTGNFPKYKAMGLPFVIYFVQAENRGTSPEWNQMVQAAETNVRSSMALFAWMDMSKASTKKIRKTYLGGAKPSQSPSEIIMANHTNGGVYLFDGKEESDIMTWVKKCQMGQTQRVASLARPKWKPVREGFDFLYYIDNDIGGRHGRRIEDVTVEQQQKHDTIRTRDGYREPERDESEQEDFFDTAGDINVDDTDDAKPPSRTHDEF
;
A
#
# COMPACT_ATOMS: atom_id res chain seq x y z
N MET A 1 -20.76 4.58 -7.38
CA MET A 1 -22.14 4.96 -7.70
C MET A 1 -23.18 4.17 -6.89
N GLY A 2 -23.42 2.87 -7.13
CA GLY A 2 -24.46 2.11 -6.39
C GLY A 2 -24.34 2.17 -4.86
N LYS A 3 -23.17 1.82 -4.31
CA LYS A 3 -22.89 1.94 -2.86
C LYS A 3 -23.11 3.35 -2.29
N VAL A 4 -22.89 4.39 -3.09
CA VAL A 4 -23.03 5.79 -2.69
C VAL A 4 -24.50 6.21 -2.73
N GLN A 5 -25.25 5.77 -3.75
CA GLN A 5 -26.70 5.96 -3.83
C GLN A 5 -27.41 5.32 -2.64
N ASP A 6 -27.00 4.10 -2.25
CA ASP A 6 -27.60 3.39 -1.12
C ASP A 6 -27.27 4.07 0.22
N ARG A 7 -26.02 4.54 0.39
CA ARG A 7 -25.62 5.32 1.58
C ARG A 7 -26.36 6.65 1.69
N MET A 8 -26.48 7.39 0.59
CA MET A 8 -27.21 8.66 0.54
C MET A 8 -28.69 8.47 0.83
N LYS A 9 -29.31 7.42 0.29
CA LYS A 9 -30.70 7.04 0.62
C LYS A 9 -30.85 6.69 2.11
N LYS A 10 -29.96 5.88 2.68
CA LYS A 10 -30.01 5.48 4.09
C LYS A 10 -29.87 6.65 5.06
N SER A 11 -29.10 7.67 4.69
CA SER A 11 -28.91 8.85 5.54
C SER A 11 -30.13 9.77 5.62
N GLY A 12 -31.10 9.64 4.71
CA GLY A 12 -32.30 10.50 4.64
C GLY A 12 -32.05 11.98 4.33
N LYS A 13 -30.79 12.43 4.29
CA LYS A 13 -30.39 13.85 4.24
C LYS A 13 -30.11 14.40 2.84
N TYR A 14 -30.04 13.56 1.80
CA TYR A 14 -29.57 13.97 0.47
C TYR A 14 -30.55 13.61 -0.66
N TRP A 15 -31.00 14.59 -1.44
CA TRP A 15 -31.91 14.42 -2.59
C TRP A 15 -31.16 14.22 -3.92
N ILE A 16 -30.17 13.31 -3.94
CA ILE A 16 -29.31 13.11 -5.11
C ILE A 16 -29.69 11.83 -5.84
N ARG A 17 -29.84 11.91 -7.17
CA ARG A 17 -30.00 10.76 -8.06
C ARG A 17 -28.77 10.60 -8.94
N LEU A 18 -28.10 9.46 -8.80
CA LEU A 18 -27.01 9.06 -9.66
C LEU A 18 -27.58 8.29 -10.85
N VAL A 19 -27.35 8.79 -12.07
CA VAL A 19 -27.81 8.18 -13.32
C VAL A 19 -26.62 7.78 -14.16
N LYS A 20 -26.70 6.62 -14.83
CA LYS A 20 -25.70 6.17 -15.80
C LYS A 20 -26.28 6.29 -17.20
N VAL A 21 -25.59 7.03 -18.07
CA VAL A 21 -25.95 7.15 -19.49
C VAL A 21 -25.05 6.26 -20.32
N ASN A 22 -25.63 5.49 -21.25
CA ASN A 22 -24.87 4.69 -22.21
C ASN A 22 -24.72 5.47 -23.51
N CYS A 23 -23.59 6.15 -23.70
CA CYS A 23 -23.29 6.92 -24.91
C CYS A 23 -23.18 6.06 -26.19
N ALA A 24 -23.08 4.73 -26.07
CA ALA A 24 -23.09 3.81 -27.21
C ALA A 24 -24.51 3.37 -27.61
N ALA A 25 -25.55 3.78 -26.88
CA ALA A 25 -26.92 3.47 -27.25
C ALA A 25 -27.33 4.26 -28.51
N PRO A 26 -27.97 3.63 -29.51
CA PRO A 26 -28.32 4.30 -30.78
C PRO A 26 -29.15 5.58 -30.56
N THR A 27 -30.13 5.50 -29.65
CA THR A 27 -31.01 6.61 -29.27
C THR A 27 -30.29 7.82 -28.65
N ILE A 28 -29.09 7.62 -28.11
CA ILE A 28 -28.27 8.67 -27.51
C ILE A 28 -27.25 9.22 -28.51
N GLN A 29 -26.75 8.39 -29.42
CA GLN A 29 -25.87 8.82 -30.51
C GLN A 29 -26.60 9.78 -31.47
N ASP A 30 -27.88 9.52 -31.73
CA ASP A 30 -28.73 10.40 -32.56
C ASP A 30 -28.93 11.79 -31.93
N GLN A 31 -28.85 11.89 -30.60
CA GLN A 31 -29.03 13.13 -29.84
C GLN A 31 -27.75 14.00 -29.76
N LYS A 32 -26.60 13.51 -30.22
CA LYS A 32 -25.31 14.23 -30.23
C LYS A 32 -25.02 14.98 -28.92
N LEU A 33 -25.16 14.29 -27.79
CA LEU A 33 -24.87 14.88 -26.48
C LEU A 33 -23.38 15.31 -26.40
N PRO A 34 -23.06 16.60 -26.18
CA PRO A 34 -21.68 17.08 -26.07
C PRO A 34 -20.85 16.34 -25.00
N GLU A 35 -21.52 15.86 -23.96
CA GLU A 35 -20.92 15.10 -22.86
C GLU A 35 -20.48 13.69 -23.28
N CYS A 36 -21.08 13.12 -24.32
CA CYS A 36 -20.71 11.83 -24.90
C CYS A 36 -19.55 11.93 -25.90
N GLU A 37 -19.30 13.11 -26.47
CA GLU A 37 -18.15 13.38 -27.34
C GLU A 37 -16.85 13.55 -26.54
N LYS A 38 -16.95 14.13 -25.33
CA LYS A 38 -15.84 14.21 -24.37
C LYS A 38 -15.68 12.86 -23.66
N LYS A 39 -14.74 12.03 -24.10
CA LYS A 39 -14.43 10.73 -23.47
C LYS A 39 -14.32 10.88 -21.94
N ARG A 40 -15.22 10.20 -21.21
CA ARG A 40 -15.20 9.96 -19.75
C ARG A 40 -15.42 11.22 -18.88
N SER A 41 -16.66 11.70 -18.82
CA SER A 41 -17.10 12.80 -17.95
C SER A 41 -18.10 12.32 -16.89
N PHE A 42 -17.95 12.78 -15.64
CA PHE A 42 -19.03 12.77 -14.64
C PHE A 42 -19.66 14.16 -14.64
N VAL A 43 -20.98 14.25 -14.78
CA VAL A 43 -21.67 15.53 -14.97
C VAL A 43 -22.71 15.70 -13.88
N ALA A 44 -22.59 16.78 -13.10
CA ALA A 44 -23.57 17.14 -12.10
C ALA A 44 -24.54 18.21 -12.66
N SER A 45 -25.84 17.96 -12.49
CA SER A 45 -26.91 18.82 -13.01
C SER A 45 -27.87 19.18 -11.87
N LYS A 46 -28.31 20.45 -11.81
CA LYS A 46 -29.37 20.90 -10.89
C LYS A 46 -30.75 20.59 -11.48
N MET A 47 -31.81 20.69 -10.67
CA MET A 47 -33.21 20.31 -10.94
C MET A 47 -33.91 20.91 -12.20
N LYS A 48 -33.19 21.55 -13.12
CA LYS A 48 -33.70 22.07 -14.40
C LYS A 48 -32.83 21.69 -15.61
N GLY A 49 -32.03 20.61 -15.50
CA GLY A 49 -31.23 20.08 -16.61
C GLY A 49 -30.00 20.90 -16.99
N LYS A 50 -29.78 22.08 -16.37
CA LYS A 50 -28.58 22.87 -16.58
C LYS A 50 -27.37 22.15 -15.97
N VAL A 51 -26.47 21.68 -16.82
CA VAL A 51 -25.16 21.16 -16.42
C VAL A 51 -24.42 22.26 -15.67
N VAL A 52 -24.07 21.98 -14.41
CA VAL A 52 -23.45 22.97 -13.53
C VAL A 52 -21.94 22.74 -13.46
N GLN A 53 -21.50 21.48 -13.41
CA GLN A 53 -20.08 21.18 -13.23
C GLN A 53 -19.72 19.82 -13.85
N PRO A 54 -18.82 19.80 -14.86
CA PRO A 54 -18.20 18.56 -15.32
C PRO A 54 -16.99 18.22 -14.44
N TYR A 55 -16.89 16.96 -14.02
CA TYR A 55 -15.74 16.39 -13.30
C TYR A 55 -15.05 15.36 -14.18
N SER A 56 -13.72 15.32 -14.11
CA SER A 56 -12.95 14.30 -14.81
C SER A 56 -13.04 12.96 -14.07
N LEU A 57 -13.10 11.83 -14.79
CA LEU A 57 -13.01 10.52 -14.13
C LEU A 57 -11.66 10.28 -13.43
N SER A 58 -10.62 11.06 -13.73
CA SER A 58 -9.35 11.02 -13.00
C SER A 58 -9.47 11.54 -11.56
N GLU A 59 -10.48 12.36 -11.26
CA GLU A 59 -10.74 12.94 -9.93
C GLU A 59 -11.67 12.04 -9.09
N LEU A 60 -12.22 10.98 -9.69
CA LEU A 60 -13.20 10.06 -9.11
C LEU A 60 -12.62 8.64 -8.99
N PHE A 61 -11.39 8.53 -8.51
CA PHE A 61 -10.58 7.33 -8.48
C PHE A 61 -10.91 6.34 -7.35
N SER A 62 -11.73 6.75 -6.37
CA SER A 62 -12.17 5.93 -5.23
C SER A 62 -13.63 6.22 -4.86
N VAL A 63 -14.25 5.34 -4.06
CA VAL A 63 -15.61 5.58 -3.53
C VAL A 63 -15.66 6.87 -2.71
N SER A 64 -14.62 7.15 -1.93
CA SER A 64 -14.50 8.35 -1.10
C SER A 64 -14.29 9.62 -1.94
N SER A 65 -13.46 9.57 -2.99
CA SER A 65 -13.29 10.72 -3.91
C SER A 65 -14.61 11.06 -4.59
N PHE A 66 -15.40 10.04 -4.96
CA PHE A 66 -16.72 10.22 -5.53
C PHE A 66 -17.72 10.78 -4.52
N GLU A 67 -17.73 10.27 -3.28
CA GLU A 67 -18.57 10.82 -2.20
C GLU A 67 -18.21 12.28 -1.89
N ALA A 68 -16.92 12.60 -1.79
CA ALA A 68 -16.44 13.96 -1.54
C ALA A 68 -16.86 14.93 -2.65
N GLN A 69 -16.76 14.54 -3.93
CA GLN A 69 -17.20 15.39 -5.03
C GLN A 69 -18.72 15.60 -5.04
N VAL A 70 -19.50 14.55 -4.72
CA VAL A 70 -20.96 14.68 -4.63
C VAL A 70 -21.37 15.55 -3.43
N ILE A 71 -20.71 15.41 -2.29
CA ILE A 71 -20.92 16.25 -1.10
C ILE A 71 -20.54 17.70 -1.42
N SER A 72 -19.38 17.94 -2.01
CA SER A 72 -18.93 19.26 -2.45
C SER A 72 -19.94 19.90 -3.41
N PHE A 73 -20.49 19.15 -4.37
CA PHE A 73 -21.52 19.64 -5.28
C PHE A 73 -22.80 20.09 -4.55
N VAL A 74 -23.27 19.29 -3.58
CA VAL A 74 -24.47 19.59 -2.78
C VAL A 74 -24.26 20.82 -1.92
N TYR A 75 -23.06 20.94 -1.34
CA TYR A 75 -22.71 21.95 -0.35
C TYR A 75 -21.76 23.02 -0.89
N ASN A 76 -21.80 23.28 -2.20
CA ASN A 76 -20.96 24.28 -2.86
C ASN A 76 -21.17 25.72 -2.31
N HIS A 77 -22.25 25.94 -1.56
CA HIS A 77 -22.50 27.21 -0.87
C HIS A 77 -21.92 27.27 0.56
N MET A 78 -21.47 26.14 1.13
CA MET A 78 -20.95 26.06 2.50
C MET A 78 -19.42 26.11 2.57
N VAL A 79 -18.74 25.52 1.58
CA VAL A 79 -17.28 25.53 1.47
C VAL A 79 -16.90 26.23 0.17
N SER A 80 -16.22 27.37 0.29
CA SER A 80 -15.73 28.12 -0.86
C SER A 80 -14.37 27.59 -1.31
N PHE A 81 -14.04 27.78 -2.59
CA PHE A 81 -12.75 27.38 -3.16
C PHE A 81 -11.95 28.62 -3.52
N ALA A 82 -10.71 28.71 -3.05
CA ALA A 82 -9.79 29.77 -3.43
C ALA A 82 -8.85 29.27 -4.53
N GLN A 83 -8.78 30.01 -5.63
CA GLN A 83 -7.89 29.77 -6.76
C GLN A 83 -6.71 30.75 -6.82
N ASN A 84 -6.71 31.77 -5.97
CA ASN A 84 -5.64 32.75 -5.83
C ASN A 84 -5.66 33.38 -4.43
N GLU A 85 -4.62 34.13 -4.09
CA GLU A 85 -4.44 34.78 -2.78
C GLU A 85 -5.52 35.84 -2.50
N GLU A 86 -5.93 36.57 -3.54
CA GLU A 86 -6.94 37.63 -3.45
C GLU A 86 -8.29 37.09 -2.98
N GLU A 87 -8.70 35.92 -3.49
CA GLU A 87 -9.92 35.24 -3.04
C GLU A 87 -9.87 34.83 -1.56
N VAL A 88 -8.68 34.47 -1.04
CA VAL A 88 -8.51 34.18 0.39
C VAL A 88 -8.67 35.46 1.22
N TYR A 89 -8.03 36.55 0.81
CA TYR A 89 -8.16 37.85 1.48
C TYR A 89 -9.59 38.39 1.45
N GLN A 90 -10.29 38.25 0.32
CA GLN A 90 -11.69 38.63 0.18
C GLN A 90 -12.61 37.79 1.07
N ALA A 91 -12.37 36.48 1.16
CA ALA A 91 -13.10 35.61 2.07
C ALA A 91 -12.91 36.06 3.53
N MET A 92 -11.68 36.38 3.94
CA MET A 92 -11.39 36.93 5.27
C MET A 92 -12.11 38.26 5.52
N GLU A 93 -12.07 39.21 4.57
CA GLU A 93 -12.74 40.51 4.71
C GLU A 93 -14.26 40.37 4.78
N HIS A 94 -14.83 39.43 4.03
CA HIS A 94 -16.27 39.19 4.01
C HIS A 94 -16.81 38.71 5.36
N VAL A 95 -16.04 37.88 6.08
CA VAL A 95 -16.48 37.28 7.34
C VAL A 95 -16.24 38.16 8.58
N LYS A 96 -15.39 39.19 8.46
CA LYS A 96 -15.05 40.10 9.58
C LYS A 96 -16.29 40.68 10.26
N GLY A 97 -16.32 40.57 11.59
CA GLY A 97 -17.43 41.02 12.41
C GLY A 97 -18.67 40.11 12.39
N SER A 98 -18.61 38.95 11.72
CA SER A 98 -19.74 38.00 11.63
C SER A 98 -19.39 36.57 12.04
N LYS A 99 -18.34 35.99 11.44
CA LYS A 99 -17.93 34.58 11.63
C LYS A 99 -16.43 34.46 11.57
N ASP A 100 -15.91 33.40 12.19
CA ASP A 100 -14.52 32.99 12.03
C ASP A 100 -14.37 32.13 10.77
N LEU A 101 -13.15 32.10 10.20
CA LEU A 101 -12.85 31.41 8.95
C LEU A 101 -11.92 30.21 9.21
N ILE A 102 -12.30 29.04 8.69
CA ILE A 102 -11.45 27.85 8.67
C ILE A 102 -11.01 27.60 7.23
N PHE A 103 -9.71 27.65 7.01
CA PHE A 103 -9.09 27.51 5.70
C PHE A 103 -8.26 26.23 5.63
N MET A 104 -8.51 25.38 4.65
CA MET A 104 -7.76 24.14 4.45
C MET A 104 -7.04 24.15 3.09
N TYR A 105 -5.81 23.66 3.09
CA TYR A 105 -5.07 23.24 1.91
C TYR A 105 -4.96 21.72 1.85
N THR A 106 -5.14 21.15 0.66
CA THR A 106 -4.84 19.74 0.39
C THR A 106 -4.33 19.58 -1.03
N LYS A 107 -3.35 18.70 -1.25
CA LYS A 107 -2.71 18.50 -2.57
C LYS A 107 -3.67 18.09 -3.70
N GLY A 108 -4.85 17.57 -3.38
CA GLY A 108 -5.83 17.21 -4.39
C GLY A 108 -7.24 16.98 -3.85
N TYR A 109 -8.23 17.33 -4.68
CA TYR A 109 -9.63 17.07 -4.36
C TYR A 109 -9.91 15.57 -4.29
N GLY A 110 -10.65 15.17 -3.25
CA GLY A 110 -11.09 13.78 -3.05
C GLY A 110 -10.12 12.96 -2.20
N SER A 111 -9.08 13.60 -1.64
CA SER A 111 -8.25 13.05 -0.57
C SER A 111 -9.08 12.73 0.69
N GLN A 112 -8.50 11.94 1.60
CA GLN A 112 -9.11 11.64 2.90
C GLN A 112 -9.38 12.91 3.70
N ASP A 113 -8.45 13.86 3.67
CA ASP A 113 -8.55 15.14 4.36
C ASP A 113 -9.64 16.03 3.75
N HIS A 114 -9.76 16.05 2.41
CA HIS A 114 -10.87 16.73 1.75
C HIS A 114 -12.22 16.22 2.23
N TYR A 115 -12.42 14.89 2.28
CA TYR A 115 -13.68 14.31 2.74
C TYR A 115 -13.97 14.64 4.21
N LYS A 116 -12.99 14.47 5.10
CA LYS A 116 -13.14 14.75 6.53
C LYS A 116 -13.48 16.23 6.75
N PHE A 117 -12.83 17.14 6.02
CA PHE A 117 -13.10 18.57 6.07
C PHE A 117 -14.52 18.91 5.63
N LEU A 118 -14.99 18.35 4.51
CA LEU A 118 -16.37 18.56 4.06
C LEU A 118 -17.37 18.07 5.10
N LYS A 119 -17.15 16.89 5.69
CA LYS A 119 -18.01 16.35 6.75
C LYS A 119 -18.05 17.27 7.97
N PHE A 120 -16.89 17.74 8.42
CA PHE A 120 -16.77 18.69 9.52
C PHE A 120 -17.50 20.01 9.22
N ALA A 121 -17.33 20.54 8.00
CA ALA A 121 -17.95 21.79 7.57
C ALA A 121 -19.48 21.73 7.56
N ILE A 122 -20.08 20.62 7.12
CA ILE A 122 -21.54 20.46 7.04
C ILE A 122 -22.22 20.64 8.39
N ASP A 123 -21.63 20.09 9.45
CA ASP A 123 -22.23 20.16 10.79
C ASP A 123 -22.07 21.56 11.41
N ARG A 124 -21.20 22.41 10.86
CA ARG A 124 -20.70 23.64 11.51
C ARG A 124 -20.73 24.90 10.64
N PHE A 125 -21.28 24.84 9.44
CA PHE A 125 -21.40 26.00 8.51
C PHE A 125 -22.15 27.19 9.13
N GLY A 126 -23.01 26.94 10.13
CA GLY A 126 -23.68 27.98 10.89
C GLY A 126 -22.72 28.84 11.72
N LYS A 127 -21.67 28.22 12.28
CA LYS A 127 -20.70 28.87 13.20
C LYS A 127 -19.48 29.44 12.47
N TYR A 128 -18.97 28.70 11.48
CA TYR A 128 -17.74 29.06 10.76
C TYR A 128 -18.00 29.23 9.27
N GLN A 129 -17.18 30.06 8.62
CA GLN A 129 -17.00 30.02 7.17
C GLN A 129 -15.88 29.02 6.84
N PHE A 130 -16.06 28.24 5.78
CA PHE A 130 -15.08 27.27 5.32
C PHE A 130 -14.53 27.66 3.95
N LEU A 131 -13.22 27.54 3.80
CA LEU A 131 -12.49 27.82 2.57
C LEU A 131 -11.48 26.69 2.29
N LEU A 132 -11.36 26.29 1.03
CA LEU A 132 -10.49 25.20 0.57
C LEU A 132 -9.59 25.66 -0.59
N CYS A 133 -8.36 25.19 -0.60
CA CYS A 133 -7.38 25.43 -1.66
C CYS A 133 -6.62 24.13 -1.99
N THR A 134 -6.21 23.98 -3.25
CA THR A 134 -5.31 22.89 -3.69
C THR A 134 -4.03 23.37 -4.36
N ASP A 135 -3.83 24.69 -4.42
CA ASP A 135 -2.64 25.29 -5.02
C ASP A 135 -1.61 25.61 -3.94
N GLN A 136 -0.51 24.86 -3.95
CA GLN A 136 0.61 25.07 -3.03
C GLN A 136 1.21 26.48 -3.15
N GLY A 137 1.19 27.08 -4.34
CA GLY A 137 1.73 28.41 -4.58
C GLY A 137 1.01 29.51 -3.79
N ILE A 138 -0.29 29.33 -3.49
CA ILE A 138 -1.05 30.26 -2.64
C ILE A 138 -0.54 30.15 -1.20
N ILE A 139 -0.33 28.93 -0.71
CA ILE A 139 0.15 28.68 0.65
C ILE A 139 1.55 29.22 0.85
N GLU A 140 2.45 28.97 -0.10
CA GLU A 140 3.85 29.43 -0.02
C GLU A 140 3.97 30.96 0.04
N LYS A 141 3.10 31.67 -0.69
CA LYS A 141 3.13 33.14 -0.70
C LYS A 141 2.45 33.75 0.53
N MET A 142 1.34 33.18 0.99
CA MET A 142 0.61 33.71 2.14
C MET A 142 1.26 33.35 3.47
N PHE A 143 1.83 32.15 3.58
CA PHE A 143 2.30 31.58 4.85
C PHE A 143 3.75 31.10 4.82
N GLY A 144 4.48 31.29 3.72
CA GLY A 144 5.84 30.81 3.54
C GLY A 144 5.91 29.32 3.19
N LYS A 145 7.11 28.84 2.84
CA LYS A 145 7.35 27.42 2.56
C LYS A 145 7.03 26.57 3.79
N GLN A 146 6.07 25.67 3.65
CA GLN A 146 5.68 24.74 4.70
C GLN A 146 6.57 23.49 4.66
N LYS A 147 6.79 22.84 5.81
CA LYS A 147 7.55 21.57 5.89
C LYS A 147 6.74 20.36 5.39
N SER A 148 5.42 20.49 5.27
CA SER A 148 4.51 19.46 4.72
C SER A 148 3.83 20.00 3.47
N ASP A 149 4.07 19.36 2.33
CA ASP A 149 3.51 19.75 1.03
C ASP A 149 2.10 19.17 0.77
N GLU A 150 1.53 18.43 1.74
CA GLU A 150 0.36 17.59 1.51
C GLU A 150 -0.94 18.12 2.13
N PHE A 151 -0.84 18.77 3.30
CA PHE A 151 -1.98 19.24 4.08
C PHE A 151 -1.65 20.51 4.86
N GLY A 152 -2.61 21.42 4.94
CA GLY A 152 -2.53 22.59 5.82
C GLY A 152 -3.92 22.98 6.30
N LEU A 153 -4.01 23.42 7.55
CA LEU A 153 -5.27 23.87 8.14
C LEU A 153 -5.01 25.13 8.98
N TRP A 154 -5.76 26.18 8.72
CA TRP A 154 -5.68 27.47 9.38
C TRP A 154 -7.04 27.88 9.92
N TYR A 155 -7.01 28.57 11.05
CA TYR A 155 -8.14 29.18 11.71
C TYR A 155 -7.89 30.68 11.86
N PHE A 156 -8.85 31.48 11.44
CA PHE A 156 -8.79 32.94 11.51
C PHE A 156 -9.93 33.49 12.37
N GLU A 157 -9.57 34.18 13.45
CA GLU A 157 -10.52 34.80 14.39
C GLU A 157 -11.08 36.12 13.83
N CYS A 158 -11.94 36.03 12.83
CA CYS A 158 -12.50 37.20 12.15
C CYS A 158 -13.80 37.71 12.79
N ALA A 159 -14.52 36.91 13.58
CA ALA A 159 -15.82 37.29 14.14
C ALA A 159 -15.75 38.52 15.06
N LYS A 160 -14.63 38.68 15.78
CA LYS A 160 -14.38 39.82 16.69
C LYS A 160 -13.55 40.94 16.07
N THR A 161 -13.12 40.77 14.81
CA THR A 161 -12.23 41.71 14.13
C THR A 161 -13.04 42.72 13.32
N MET A 162 -12.77 44.02 13.48
CA MET A 162 -13.43 45.08 12.69
C MET A 162 -12.97 45.08 11.23
N LYS A 163 -13.82 45.57 10.32
CA LYS A 163 -13.48 45.71 8.89
C LYS A 163 -12.22 46.55 8.70
N GLY A 164 -11.32 46.10 7.83
CA GLY A 164 -9.99 46.69 7.65
C GLY A 164 -8.91 46.30 8.69
N GLY A 165 -9.27 45.63 9.80
CA GLY A 165 -8.30 45.06 10.76
C GLY A 165 -7.80 43.66 10.35
N GLN A 166 -6.64 43.20 10.83
CA GLN A 166 -6.13 41.85 10.52
C GLN A 166 -6.71 40.81 11.48
N CYS A 167 -7.27 39.71 10.96
CA CYS A 167 -7.76 38.63 11.82
C CYS A 167 -6.55 37.88 12.43
N PRO A 168 -6.56 37.59 13.74
CA PRO A 168 -5.61 36.65 14.34
C PRO A 168 -5.66 35.30 13.60
N GLN A 169 -4.48 34.75 13.30
CA GLN A 169 -4.33 33.50 12.56
C GLN A 169 -3.70 32.43 13.43
N HIS A 170 -4.22 31.21 13.33
CA HIS A 170 -3.71 30.01 13.97
C HIS A 170 -3.53 28.92 12.92
N GLN A 171 -2.37 28.26 12.90
CA GLN A 171 -2.11 27.13 12.02
C GLN A 171 -2.14 25.84 12.84
N PHE A 172 -2.88 24.85 12.35
CA PHE A 172 -2.81 23.51 12.85
C PHE A 172 -1.57 22.82 12.27
N LYS A 173 -0.69 22.33 13.14
CA LYS A 173 0.64 21.83 12.76
C LYS A 173 0.69 20.32 12.52
N GLY A 174 -0.47 19.69 12.31
CA GLY A 174 -0.60 18.27 11.99
C GLY A 174 -0.37 17.95 10.52
N GLN A 175 -0.09 16.68 10.23
CA GLN A 175 0.15 16.19 8.87
C GLN A 175 -1.12 15.77 8.13
N THR A 176 -2.22 15.52 8.84
CA THR A 176 -3.51 15.12 8.26
C THR A 176 -4.66 15.80 8.98
N PHE A 177 -5.86 15.76 8.38
CA PHE A 177 -7.06 16.31 8.99
C PHE A 177 -7.48 15.47 10.21
N PRO A 178 -7.52 16.06 11.42
CA PRO A 178 -7.68 15.30 12.66
C PRO A 178 -9.16 14.95 12.93
N ARG A 179 -9.41 14.20 14.01
CA ARG A 179 -10.77 13.89 14.46
C ARG A 179 -11.50 15.18 14.89
N PRO A 180 -12.84 15.28 14.72
CA PRO A 180 -13.60 16.50 15.04
C PRO A 180 -13.35 17.05 16.45
N GLU A 181 -13.17 16.19 17.45
CA GLU A 181 -12.95 16.57 18.85
C GLU A 181 -11.61 17.32 19.04
N VAL A 182 -10.59 16.92 18.27
CA VAL A 182 -9.28 17.59 18.23
C VAL A 182 -9.39 18.94 17.54
N ILE A 183 -10.22 19.05 16.49
CA ILE A 183 -10.47 20.32 15.82
C ILE A 183 -11.18 21.28 16.75
N GLU A 184 -12.22 20.85 17.48
CA GLU A 184 -12.88 21.71 18.47
C GLU A 184 -11.87 22.23 19.50
N SER A 185 -10.98 21.36 20.00
CA SER A 185 -9.92 21.79 20.92
C SER A 185 -8.97 22.81 20.28
N PHE A 186 -8.58 22.59 19.01
CA PHE A 186 -7.78 23.56 18.25
C PHE A 186 -8.54 24.89 18.02
N LEU A 187 -9.86 24.87 17.82
CA LEU A 187 -10.65 26.08 17.62
C LEU A 187 -10.90 26.84 18.93
N ASP A 188 -10.97 26.14 20.07
CA ASP A 188 -11.18 26.73 21.40
C ASP A 188 -9.91 27.38 21.98
N PHE A 189 -8.73 26.80 21.70
CA PHE A 189 -7.45 27.26 22.25
C PHE A 189 -6.52 27.90 21.20
N GLY A 190 -6.81 27.73 19.91
CA GLY A 190 -5.90 28.05 18.83
C GLY A 190 -4.61 27.23 18.95
N TYR A 191 -3.48 27.91 18.71
CA TYR A 191 -2.15 27.38 18.99
C TYR A 191 -1.58 27.87 20.34
N LYS A 192 -2.34 28.68 21.08
CA LYS A 192 -1.93 29.15 22.39
C LYS A 192 -2.26 28.06 23.40
N ALA A 193 -1.24 27.35 23.82
CA ALA A 193 -1.28 26.40 24.92
C ALA A 193 -1.95 27.02 26.17
N LYS A 194 -3.25 26.80 26.33
CA LYS A 194 -3.99 27.12 27.55
C LYS A 194 -3.66 26.11 28.64
N LEU A 195 -3.12 26.58 29.75
CA LEU A 195 -2.82 25.67 30.86
C LEU A 195 -4.09 24.95 31.33
N VAL A 196 -4.05 23.62 31.32
CA VAL A 196 -5.07 22.76 31.92
C VAL A 196 -4.50 22.21 33.22
N GLU A 197 -5.26 22.23 34.30
CA GLU A 197 -4.85 21.56 35.55
C GLU A 197 -5.30 20.10 35.50
N ILE A 198 -4.44 19.18 35.95
CA ILE A 198 -4.84 17.78 36.10
C ILE A 198 -5.79 17.61 37.28
N LYS A 199 -6.78 16.72 37.13
CA LYS A 199 -7.65 16.32 38.24
C LYS A 199 -6.90 15.43 39.22
N THR A 200 -7.40 15.33 40.46
CA THR A 200 -6.76 14.51 41.52
C THR A 200 -6.70 13.02 41.21
N ASP A 201 -7.53 12.54 40.28
CA ASP A 201 -7.56 11.15 39.81
C ASP A 201 -6.62 10.90 38.60
N GLY A 202 -5.88 11.92 38.14
CA GLY A 202 -4.98 11.82 37.00
C GLY A 202 -5.65 12.03 35.63
N THR A 203 -6.94 12.37 35.60
CA THR A 203 -7.67 12.61 34.34
C THR A 203 -7.61 14.08 33.91
N THR A 204 -7.82 14.32 32.61
CA THR A 204 -7.91 15.66 32.02
C THR A 204 -9.16 15.76 31.15
N ASP A 205 -9.68 16.97 30.95
CA ASP A 205 -10.82 17.22 30.05
C ASP A 205 -10.41 17.31 28.57
N LEU A 206 -9.20 16.83 28.23
CA LEU A 206 -8.65 16.87 26.88
C LEU A 206 -9.02 15.61 26.10
N PRO A 207 -9.46 15.73 24.83
CA PRO A 207 -9.79 14.57 24.01
C PRO A 207 -8.56 13.70 23.77
N GLU A 208 -8.78 12.40 23.56
CA GLU A 208 -7.70 11.40 23.42
C GLU A 208 -6.73 11.71 22.27
N GLY A 209 -7.23 12.29 21.17
CA GLY A 209 -6.41 12.69 20.02
C GLY A 209 -5.48 13.90 20.23
N VAL A 210 -5.25 14.34 21.47
CA VAL A 210 -4.34 15.44 21.83
C VAL A 210 -3.16 14.90 22.62
N THR A 211 -1.94 15.25 22.17
CA THR A 211 -0.70 14.95 22.89
C THR A 211 -0.62 15.84 24.11
N ILE A 212 -0.40 15.24 25.29
CA ILE A 212 -0.30 15.98 26.55
C ILE A 212 1.18 16.15 26.92
N LEU A 213 1.57 17.38 27.26
CA LEU A 213 2.85 17.70 27.89
C LEU A 213 2.61 18.00 29.37
N TYR A 214 2.87 17.05 30.25
CA TYR A 214 2.76 17.26 31.69
C TYR A 214 3.94 18.11 32.18
N LEU A 215 3.62 19.22 32.83
CA LEU A 215 4.56 20.12 33.50
C LEU A 215 4.47 19.86 35.00
N ILE A 216 5.50 19.24 35.56
CA ILE A 216 5.47 18.75 36.94
C ILE A 216 6.40 19.61 37.78
N VAL A 217 5.80 20.35 38.72
CA VAL A 217 6.48 21.40 39.51
C VAL A 217 6.15 21.28 40.99
N ASP A 218 7.01 21.81 41.86
CA ASP A 218 6.77 21.84 43.31
C ASP A 218 6.65 23.25 43.91
N SER A 219 6.83 24.29 43.09
CA SER A 219 6.78 25.69 43.53
C SER A 219 6.03 26.61 42.56
N ASP A 220 5.44 27.69 43.08
CA ASP A 220 4.70 28.66 42.26
C ASP A 220 5.63 29.48 41.33
N SER A 221 6.89 29.65 41.71
CA SER A 221 7.92 30.26 40.85
C SER A 221 8.20 29.40 39.62
N GLU A 222 8.34 28.09 39.80
CA GLU A 222 8.57 27.15 38.69
C GLU A 222 7.34 27.01 37.82
N ARG A 223 6.14 27.02 38.41
CA ARG A 223 4.87 26.99 37.67
C ARG A 223 4.82 28.02 36.55
N THR A 224 5.20 29.25 36.86
CA THR A 224 5.18 30.37 35.90
C THR A 224 6.27 30.21 34.84
N ARG A 225 7.50 29.85 35.28
CA ARG A 225 8.64 29.61 34.38
C ARG A 225 8.37 28.46 33.40
N MET A 226 7.91 27.32 33.90
CA MET A 226 7.64 26.11 33.11
C MET A 226 6.52 26.32 32.10
N LEU A 227 5.48 27.09 32.46
CA LEU A 227 4.43 27.43 31.52
C LEU A 227 4.95 28.26 30.34
N SER A 228 5.77 29.29 30.61
CA SER A 228 6.37 30.11 29.55
C SER A 228 7.27 29.26 28.66
N LEU A 229 8.17 28.50 29.28
CA LEU A 229 9.09 27.59 28.60
C LEU A 229 8.35 26.60 27.69
N ALA A 230 7.28 25.98 28.19
CA ALA A 230 6.47 25.05 27.42
C ALA A 230 5.72 25.73 26.26
N GLN A 231 5.19 26.93 26.46
CA GLN A 231 4.53 27.69 25.39
C GLN A 231 5.50 28.03 24.26
N ASP A 232 6.70 28.49 24.61
CA ASP A 232 7.74 28.83 23.64
C ASP A 232 8.25 27.60 22.89
N ALA A 233 8.50 26.49 23.60
CA ALA A 233 8.93 25.23 22.99
C ALA A 233 7.84 24.63 22.09
N ILE A 234 6.60 24.51 22.59
CA ILE A 234 5.46 24.02 21.80
C ILE A 234 5.35 24.87 20.53
N SER A 235 5.54 26.19 20.61
CA SER A 235 5.36 27.09 19.49
C SER A 235 6.29 26.83 18.30
N GLN A 236 7.43 26.21 18.55
CA GLN A 236 8.47 25.90 17.56
C GLN A 236 8.31 24.50 16.97
N VAL A 237 7.61 23.61 17.67
CA VAL A 237 7.41 22.22 17.24
C VAL A 237 6.30 22.12 16.20
N ASN A 238 6.56 21.42 15.10
CA ASN A 238 5.52 20.88 14.22
C ASN A 238 5.23 19.46 14.67
N SER A 239 3.97 19.09 14.90
CA SER A 239 3.61 17.80 15.52
C SER A 239 2.92 16.90 14.52
N LYS A 240 3.40 15.66 14.32
CA LYS A 240 2.68 14.66 13.51
C LYS A 240 1.20 14.51 13.90
N ASN A 241 0.91 14.55 15.20
CA ASN A 241 -0.42 14.34 15.79
C ASN A 241 -1.22 15.63 16.05
N GLY A 242 -0.72 16.79 15.61
CA GLY A 242 -1.52 17.99 15.40
C GLY A 242 -1.61 19.01 16.53
N LEU A 243 -1.87 18.60 17.78
CA LEU A 243 -2.01 19.51 18.92
C LEU A 243 -1.26 18.98 20.16
N ILE A 244 -0.46 19.84 20.77
CA ILE A 244 0.25 19.57 22.03
C ILE A 244 -0.29 20.52 23.10
N GLN A 245 -0.78 19.97 24.21
CA GLN A 245 -1.38 20.74 25.28
C GLN A 245 -0.60 20.57 26.59
N PRO A 246 -0.12 21.66 27.22
CA PRO A 246 0.53 21.55 28.51
C PRO A 246 -0.52 21.36 29.62
N VAL A 247 -0.27 20.39 30.48
CA VAL A 247 -1.06 20.10 31.66
C VAL A 247 -0.19 20.32 32.89
N MET A 248 -0.64 21.20 33.79
CA MET A 248 0.10 21.49 35.03
C MET A 248 -0.20 20.44 36.09
N VAL A 249 0.87 19.96 36.70
CA VAL A 249 0.85 19.04 37.84
C VAL A 249 1.59 19.71 38.99
N ASP A 250 0.83 20.17 39.98
CA ASP A 250 1.40 20.70 41.23
C ASP A 250 1.67 19.52 42.18
N ALA A 251 2.93 19.13 42.31
CA ALA A 251 3.37 18.01 43.14
C ALA A 251 3.04 18.18 44.63
N ARG A 252 2.71 19.41 45.09
CA ARG A 252 2.23 19.66 46.46
C ARG A 252 0.77 19.25 46.65
N LYS A 253 0.00 19.17 45.57
CA LYS A 253 -1.44 18.84 45.58
C LYS A 253 -1.73 17.45 45.02
N PHE A 254 -0.94 17.02 44.05
CA PHE A 254 -1.09 15.72 43.38
C PHE A 254 -0.25 14.67 44.11
N ASN A 255 -0.88 13.95 45.04
CA ASN A 255 -0.18 13.04 45.97
C ASN A 255 0.36 11.75 45.31
N ASN A 256 -0.04 11.44 44.07
CA ASN A 256 0.28 10.19 43.39
C ASN A 256 1.24 10.42 42.20
N LEU A 257 2.44 10.95 42.43
CA LEU A 257 3.42 11.16 41.35
C LEU A 257 3.79 9.86 40.60
N GLU A 258 3.63 8.70 41.26
CA GLU A 258 3.74 7.36 40.64
C GLU A 258 2.84 7.18 39.42
N PHE A 259 1.76 7.97 39.29
CA PHE A 259 0.90 8.00 38.11
C PHE A 259 1.67 8.33 36.82
N PHE A 260 2.61 9.28 36.90
CA PHE A 260 3.47 9.65 35.78
C PHE A 260 4.69 8.75 35.69
N GLY A 261 5.02 8.06 36.78
CA GLY A 261 6.10 7.09 36.86
C GLY A 261 6.99 7.28 38.06
N ALA A 262 8.24 6.82 38.01
CA ALA A 262 9.17 6.95 39.15
C ALA A 262 9.70 8.39 39.31
N ILE A 263 8.86 9.40 39.09
CA ILE A 263 9.19 10.80 39.34
C ILE A 263 9.24 11.01 40.85
N THR A 264 10.46 11.11 41.37
CA THR A 264 10.77 11.50 42.75
C THR A 264 10.84 13.02 42.88
N LYS A 265 10.78 13.52 44.12
CA LYS A 265 10.77 14.97 44.39
C LYS A 265 12.09 15.66 43.98
N ASP A 266 13.21 14.95 44.02
CA ASP A 266 14.53 15.43 43.61
C ASP A 266 14.68 15.65 42.11
N MET A 267 13.78 15.09 41.29
CA MET A 267 13.74 15.31 39.85
C MET A 267 12.89 16.53 39.44
N LEU A 268 12.26 17.23 40.39
CA LEU A 268 11.42 18.39 40.08
C LEU A 268 12.26 19.66 39.91
N PRO A 269 11.94 20.54 38.93
CA PRO A 269 10.85 20.42 37.98
C PRO A 269 11.20 19.50 36.80
N THR A 270 10.21 18.77 36.28
CA THR A 270 10.39 17.87 35.12
C THR A 270 9.18 17.91 34.20
N VAL A 271 9.31 17.27 33.03
CA VAL A 271 8.21 17.11 32.07
C VAL A 271 8.06 15.66 31.64
N ALA A 272 6.83 15.30 31.29
CA ALA A 272 6.50 14.02 30.66
C ALA A 272 5.54 14.23 29.48
N ILE A 273 5.63 13.40 28.45
CA ILE A 273 4.76 13.44 27.28
C ILE A 273 3.93 12.16 27.21
N GLU A 274 2.62 12.32 27.04
CA GLU A 274 1.69 11.23 26.70
C GLU A 274 1.20 11.48 25.27
N LEU A 275 1.59 10.60 24.34
CA LEU A 275 1.31 10.73 22.91
C LEU A 275 -0.16 10.43 22.59
N ALA A 276 -0.77 11.23 21.72
CA ALA A 276 -2.18 11.12 21.34
C ALA A 276 -2.61 9.72 20.86
N ASP A 277 -1.79 9.05 20.06
CA ASP A 277 -2.05 7.71 19.50
C ASP A 277 -1.93 6.59 20.54
N ARG A 278 -1.34 6.88 21.70
CA ARG A 278 -1.20 5.95 22.83
C ARG A 278 -2.16 6.25 23.97
N ARG A 279 -3.04 7.25 23.84
CA ARG A 279 -4.06 7.55 24.87
C ARG A 279 -5.26 6.61 24.84
N ASP A 280 -5.47 5.90 23.73
CA ASP A 280 -6.55 4.92 23.54
C ASP A 280 -6.19 3.53 24.12
N SER A 281 -4.96 3.30 24.64
CA SER A 281 -4.55 2.01 25.18
C SER A 281 -4.91 1.82 26.65
N GLU A 282 -5.20 0.56 27.05
CA GLU A 282 -5.45 0.20 28.45
C GLU A 282 -4.27 0.52 29.38
N GLN A 283 -3.05 0.49 28.84
CA GLN A 283 -1.83 0.91 29.52
C GLN A 283 -1.41 2.31 29.06
N LYS A 284 -1.06 3.20 29.99
CA LYS A 284 -0.53 4.53 29.67
C LYS A 284 0.96 4.49 29.42
N PHE A 285 1.39 5.20 28.39
CA PHE A 285 2.80 5.37 28.02
C PHE A 285 3.22 6.82 28.27
N PHE A 286 4.34 6.99 28.97
CA PHE A 286 4.91 8.30 29.27
C PHE A 286 6.36 8.37 28.79
N GLU A 287 6.68 9.40 28.02
CA GLU A 287 8.06 9.75 27.70
C GLU A 287 8.54 10.83 28.66
N HIS A 288 9.58 10.54 29.43
CA HIS A 288 10.11 11.47 30.41
C HIS A 288 11.23 12.33 29.84
N PHE A 289 11.33 13.57 30.33
CA PHE A 289 12.49 14.40 30.06
C PHE A 289 13.76 13.73 30.62
N PRO A 290 14.84 13.60 29.84
CA PRO A 290 16.05 12.94 30.31
C PRO A 290 16.71 13.75 31.45
N PRO A 291 17.03 13.14 32.61
CA PRO A 291 17.56 13.85 33.78
C PRO A 291 18.95 14.46 33.56
N GLU A 292 19.73 13.94 32.62
CA GLU A 292 21.06 14.43 32.26
C GLU A 292 21.02 15.69 31.37
N LYS A 293 19.86 16.05 30.81
CA LYS A 293 19.70 17.23 29.96
C LYS A 293 19.23 18.44 30.76
N ALA A 294 19.65 19.63 30.35
CA ALA A 294 19.16 20.88 30.92
C ALA A 294 17.72 21.14 30.45
N LEU A 295 16.81 21.39 31.38
CA LEU A 295 15.43 21.76 31.10
C LEU A 295 15.33 23.26 30.78
N ASP A 296 15.81 23.63 29.58
CA ASP A 296 15.76 24.97 28.99
C ASP A 296 15.03 24.97 27.64
N ASP A 297 14.95 26.13 26.97
CA ASP A 297 14.18 26.29 25.72
C ASP A 297 14.63 25.31 24.64
N ILE A 298 15.94 25.08 24.52
CA ILE A 298 16.55 24.20 23.51
C ILE A 298 16.27 22.75 23.88
N GLY A 299 16.59 22.36 25.12
CA GLY A 299 16.42 21.01 25.61
C GLY A 299 14.96 20.55 25.52
N LEU A 300 14.01 21.39 25.94
CA LEU A 300 12.58 21.07 25.87
C LEU A 300 12.08 21.00 24.42
N THR A 301 12.50 21.91 23.55
CA THR A 301 12.10 21.91 22.14
C THR A 301 12.61 20.66 21.42
N ASP A 302 13.87 20.29 21.64
CA ASP A 302 14.48 19.08 21.07
C ASP A 302 13.78 17.82 21.58
N PHE A 303 13.50 17.76 22.89
CA PHE A 303 12.77 16.65 23.49
C PHE A 303 11.38 16.46 22.88
N ILE A 304 10.57 17.53 22.85
CA ILE A 304 9.22 17.45 22.27
C ILE A 304 9.31 17.10 20.78
N THR A 305 10.25 17.70 20.03
CA THR A 305 10.41 17.42 18.60
C THR A 305 10.73 15.96 18.33
N ASN A 306 11.69 15.39 19.06
CA ASN A 306 12.12 14.01 18.87
C ASN A 306 11.00 13.03 19.26
N VAL A 307 10.37 13.22 20.42
CA VAL A 307 9.28 12.34 20.87
C VAL A 307 8.08 12.39 19.91
N VAL A 308 7.68 13.57 19.45
CA VAL A 308 6.46 13.75 18.66
C VAL A 308 6.66 13.42 17.17
N ASN A 309 7.85 13.65 16.62
CA ASN A 309 8.07 13.50 15.17
C ASN A 309 8.94 12.30 14.79
N ASP A 310 9.82 11.85 15.66
CA ASP A 310 10.84 10.85 15.34
C ASP A 310 11.04 9.91 16.54
N LEU A 311 9.94 9.29 16.97
CA LEU A 311 9.89 8.43 18.14
C LEU A 311 10.89 7.27 18.02
N ASP A 312 11.09 6.73 16.82
CA ASP A 312 12.06 5.65 16.58
C ASP A 312 13.50 6.11 16.85
N ASN A 313 13.91 7.26 16.32
CA ASN A 313 15.24 7.82 16.57
C ASN A 313 15.40 8.27 18.03
N PHE A 314 14.35 8.82 18.64
CA PHE A 314 14.33 9.07 20.08
C PHE A 314 14.57 7.75 20.84
N SER A 315 13.87 6.67 20.50
CA SER A 315 14.08 5.36 21.10
C SER A 315 15.49 4.80 20.86
N ILE A 316 16.10 5.04 19.69
CA ILE A 316 17.49 4.67 19.40
C ILE A 316 18.47 5.47 20.26
N GLN A 317 18.29 6.79 20.40
CA GLN A 317 19.12 7.62 21.28
C GLN A 317 19.00 7.17 22.73
N MET A 318 17.77 6.87 23.17
CA MET A 318 17.55 6.33 24.51
C MET A 318 18.15 4.93 24.67
N ASN A 319 18.26 4.13 23.60
CA ASN A 319 18.95 2.84 23.62
C ASN A 319 20.45 2.98 23.91
N ASP A 320 21.10 4.01 23.36
CA ASP A 320 22.50 4.32 23.70
C ASP A 320 22.65 4.85 25.14
N ILE A 321 21.60 5.43 25.73
CA ILE A 321 21.62 5.89 27.13
C ILE A 321 21.39 4.72 28.11
N TYR A 322 20.50 3.78 27.77
CA TYR A 322 20.10 2.68 28.65
C TYR A 322 20.86 1.36 28.43
N HIS A 323 21.94 1.40 27.64
CA HIS A 323 22.94 0.35 27.37
C HIS A 323 22.52 -1.10 27.71
N VAL A 324 21.83 -1.75 26.76
CA VAL A 324 21.67 -3.22 26.74
C VAL A 324 22.62 -3.81 25.70
N ASP A 325 23.67 -4.49 26.15
CA ASP A 325 24.66 -5.09 25.26
C ASP A 325 24.11 -6.30 24.52
N THR A 326 24.23 -6.33 23.20
CA THR A 326 23.78 -7.48 22.39
C THR A 326 24.94 -8.40 22.05
N ILE A 327 24.89 -9.65 22.50
CA ILE A 327 25.99 -10.60 22.38
C ILE A 327 25.52 -11.81 21.56
N PRO A 328 26.12 -12.10 20.40
CA PRO A 328 25.83 -13.34 19.70
C PRO A 328 26.42 -14.54 20.46
N PHE A 329 25.71 -15.68 20.46
CA PHE A 329 26.08 -16.87 21.24
C PHE A 329 27.55 -17.29 21.10
N PHE A 330 28.09 -17.29 19.87
CA PHE A 330 29.48 -17.68 19.60
C PHE A 330 30.54 -16.71 20.17
N ARG A 331 30.13 -15.57 20.75
CA ARG A 331 31.02 -14.60 21.41
C ARG A 331 30.78 -14.46 22.90
N VAL A 332 29.87 -15.24 23.50
CA VAL A 332 29.53 -15.16 24.93
C VAL A 332 30.78 -15.23 25.81
N ASP A 333 31.67 -16.19 25.57
CA ASP A 333 32.92 -16.35 26.34
C ASP A 333 33.94 -15.21 26.14
N ARG A 334 33.82 -14.42 25.06
CA ARG A 334 34.76 -13.34 24.71
C ARG A 334 34.22 -11.94 24.99
N GLN A 335 32.90 -11.74 24.97
CA GLN A 335 32.24 -10.44 25.05
C GLN A 335 31.49 -10.20 26.36
N LEU A 336 31.14 -11.23 27.14
CA LEU A 336 30.68 -11.00 28.50
C LEU A 336 31.83 -10.39 29.32
N PRO A 337 31.62 -9.24 29.99
CA PRO A 337 32.66 -8.59 30.78
C PRO A 337 33.20 -9.53 31.86
N ASN A 338 34.52 -9.69 31.93
CA ASN A 338 35.18 -10.37 33.06
C ASN A 338 35.40 -9.40 34.24
N ASN A 339 34.46 -8.47 34.44
CA ASN A 339 34.50 -7.48 35.51
C ASN A 339 33.82 -8.03 36.77
N LYS A 340 34.12 -7.43 37.92
CA LYS A 340 33.49 -7.76 39.22
C LYS A 340 32.07 -7.21 39.37
N ALA A 341 31.58 -6.41 38.42
CA ALA A 341 30.23 -5.87 38.45
C ALA A 341 29.22 -6.95 38.01
N PRO A 342 28.06 -7.07 38.68
CA PRO A 342 27.00 -7.98 38.24
C PRO A 342 26.38 -7.47 36.92
N ILE A 343 26.08 -8.41 36.02
CA ILE A 343 25.35 -8.15 34.77
C ILE A 343 24.10 -9.03 34.72
N PHE A 344 22.95 -8.41 34.46
CA PHE A 344 21.71 -9.14 34.19
C PHE A 344 21.68 -9.53 32.72
N VAL A 345 21.64 -10.82 32.46
CA VAL A 345 21.68 -11.38 31.11
C VAL A 345 20.35 -12.07 30.85
N ALA A 346 19.69 -11.68 29.77
CA ALA A 346 18.58 -12.45 29.21
C ALA A 346 19.00 -12.99 27.84
N GLY A 347 18.42 -14.08 27.38
CA GLY A 347 18.69 -14.54 26.04
C GLY A 347 17.60 -15.42 25.45
N CYS A 348 17.52 -15.37 24.13
CA CYS A 348 16.51 -16.07 23.35
C CYS A 348 17.05 -16.54 22.01
N ILE A 349 16.22 -17.23 21.24
CA ILE A 349 16.57 -17.81 19.93
C ILE A 349 15.59 -17.30 18.87
N ASP A 350 16.09 -16.99 17.66
CA ASP A 350 15.26 -16.66 16.51
C ASP A 350 14.67 -17.95 15.89
N ASP A 351 13.59 -18.42 16.50
CA ASP A 351 12.83 -19.61 16.11
C ASP A 351 11.33 -19.31 16.28
N GLU A 352 10.52 -19.66 15.27
CA GLU A 352 9.06 -19.39 15.25
C GLU A 352 8.34 -19.90 16.52
N ARG A 353 8.87 -20.94 17.19
CA ARG A 353 8.30 -21.47 18.44
C ARG A 353 8.42 -20.52 19.63
N TYR A 354 9.42 -19.65 19.62
CA TYR A 354 9.74 -18.74 20.72
C TYR A 354 9.55 -17.27 20.38
N GLN A 355 9.23 -16.94 19.12
CA GLN A 355 9.11 -15.58 18.61
C GLN A 355 8.34 -14.63 19.54
N ASP A 356 7.10 -14.98 19.91
CA ASP A 356 6.27 -14.16 20.80
C ASP A 356 6.93 -13.91 22.17
N VAL A 357 7.57 -14.94 22.74
CA VAL A 357 8.19 -14.86 24.08
C VAL A 357 9.50 -14.08 24.04
N CYS A 358 10.29 -14.27 22.98
CA CYS A 358 11.54 -13.56 22.78
C CYS A 358 11.27 -12.06 22.59
N GLU A 359 10.22 -11.72 21.84
CA GLU A 359 9.79 -10.34 21.66
C GLU A 359 9.34 -9.73 23.00
N GLU A 360 8.45 -10.39 23.75
CA GLU A 360 8.03 -9.96 25.09
C GLU A 360 9.22 -9.80 26.05
N LEU A 361 10.16 -10.74 26.06
CA LEU A 361 11.38 -10.66 26.87
C LEU A 361 12.26 -9.48 26.49
N SER A 362 12.39 -9.21 25.19
CA SER A 362 13.18 -8.08 24.71
C SER A 362 12.60 -6.75 25.19
N PHE A 363 11.27 -6.60 25.17
CA PHE A 363 10.59 -5.43 25.70
C PHE A 363 10.74 -5.32 27.22
N ALA A 364 10.54 -6.43 27.94
CA ALA A 364 10.68 -6.49 29.39
C ALA A 364 12.11 -6.20 29.86
N LEU A 365 13.13 -6.65 29.11
CA LEU A 365 14.53 -6.39 29.42
C LEU A 365 14.88 -4.91 29.28
N ARG A 366 14.43 -4.26 28.19
CA ARG A 366 14.62 -2.81 28.01
C ARG A 366 13.95 -2.01 29.11
N HIS A 367 12.70 -2.37 29.41
CA HIS A 367 11.95 -1.74 30.47
C HIS A 367 12.64 -1.91 31.82
N LEU A 368 13.16 -3.11 32.13
CA LEU A 368 13.94 -3.35 33.34
C LEU A 368 15.22 -2.52 33.38
N ALA A 369 16.02 -2.49 32.30
CA ALA A 369 17.25 -1.72 32.23
C ALA A 369 17.00 -0.23 32.53
N ARG A 370 15.98 0.33 31.89
CA ARG A 370 15.53 1.71 32.14
C ARG A 370 15.06 1.94 33.57
N THR A 371 14.36 0.96 34.17
CA THR A 371 13.88 1.04 35.55
C THR A 371 15.05 1.11 36.54
N VAL A 372 16.04 0.24 36.35
CA VAL A 372 17.17 0.11 37.27
C VAL A 372 18.12 1.31 37.17
N LEU A 373 18.32 1.86 35.97
CA LEU A 373 19.17 3.03 35.74
C LEU A 373 18.64 4.33 36.40
N GLN A 374 17.36 4.39 36.76
CA GLN A 374 16.83 5.53 37.51
C GLN A 374 17.18 5.51 39.00
N ASP A 375 17.68 4.38 39.52
CA ASP A 375 18.19 4.29 40.89
C ASP A 375 19.71 4.53 40.88
N PRO A 376 20.20 5.68 41.37
CA PRO A 376 21.63 6.01 41.35
C PRO A 376 22.50 5.05 42.18
N ASP A 377 21.90 4.28 43.09
CA ASP A 377 22.61 3.28 43.89
C ASP A 377 22.64 1.89 43.22
N ALA A 378 21.86 1.68 42.15
CA ALA A 378 21.77 0.39 41.46
C ALA A 378 22.85 0.24 40.38
N LYS A 379 23.97 -0.41 40.74
CA LYS A 379 25.05 -0.77 39.80
C LYS A 379 24.81 -2.15 39.19
N LEU A 380 24.03 -2.22 38.12
CA LEU A 380 23.73 -3.45 37.38
C LEU A 380 23.77 -3.16 35.88
N GLU A 381 24.59 -3.93 35.14
CA GLU A 381 24.65 -3.86 33.67
C GLU A 381 23.63 -4.83 33.04
N PHE A 382 23.30 -4.65 31.75
CA PHE A 382 22.32 -5.47 31.05
C PHE A 382 22.87 -6.01 29.73
N ALA A 383 22.63 -7.29 29.45
CA ALA A 383 22.95 -7.90 28.16
C ALA A 383 21.83 -8.80 27.64
N TYR A 384 21.73 -8.87 26.31
CA TYR A 384 20.86 -9.77 25.57
C TYR A 384 21.70 -10.74 24.73
N ILE A 385 21.54 -12.04 24.97
CA ILE A 385 22.21 -13.10 24.20
C ILE A 385 21.27 -13.62 23.12
N ASP A 386 21.75 -13.63 21.88
CA ASP A 386 21.10 -14.31 20.77
C ASP A 386 21.68 -15.72 20.60
N TYR A 387 20.87 -16.73 20.92
CA TYR A 387 21.16 -18.15 20.83
C TYR A 387 20.90 -18.74 19.44
N THR A 388 20.62 -17.92 18.42
CA THR A 388 20.42 -18.39 17.05
C THR A 388 21.66 -19.14 16.55
N GLY A 389 21.47 -20.42 16.20
CA GLY A 389 22.54 -21.34 15.78
C GLY A 389 23.11 -22.22 16.88
N ASP A 390 22.64 -22.12 18.13
CA ASP A 390 22.98 -23.07 19.19
C ASP A 390 22.35 -24.45 18.93
N GLN A 391 23.19 -25.50 18.85
CA GLN A 391 22.76 -26.88 18.66
C GLN A 391 22.50 -27.61 19.98
N THR A 392 22.79 -26.97 21.12
CA THR A 392 22.75 -27.56 22.46
C THR A 392 21.48 -27.16 23.20
N ALA A 393 20.32 -27.40 22.59
CA ALA A 393 19.00 -27.01 23.09
C ALA A 393 18.86 -27.14 24.63
N ARG A 394 18.67 -26.00 25.29
CA ARG A 394 18.16 -25.86 26.66
C ARG A 394 16.96 -24.91 26.62
N ASP A 395 16.09 -25.03 27.62
CA ASP A 395 14.81 -24.30 27.71
C ASP A 395 14.98 -22.78 27.49
N TYR A 396 14.50 -22.25 26.36
CA TYR A 396 14.47 -20.81 26.06
C TYR A 396 13.10 -20.21 26.38
N PRO A 397 13.03 -18.93 26.76
CA PRO A 397 14.15 -18.02 27.02
C PRO A 397 14.89 -18.29 28.34
N THR A 398 16.11 -17.75 28.46
CA THR A 398 16.90 -17.77 29.70
C THR A 398 17.05 -16.36 30.27
N ALA A 399 17.16 -16.25 31.61
CA ALA A 399 17.53 -15.01 32.28
C ALA A 399 18.24 -15.29 33.61
N GLY A 400 19.15 -14.40 34.01
CA GLY A 400 19.86 -14.53 35.28
C GLY A 400 20.93 -13.47 35.47
N ILE A 401 21.59 -13.52 36.62
CA ILE A 401 22.71 -12.63 36.95
C ILE A 401 24.01 -13.39 36.75
N TYR A 402 24.92 -12.74 36.03
CA TYR A 402 26.26 -13.20 35.76
C TYR A 402 27.27 -12.31 36.50
N MET A 403 28.38 -12.93 36.89
CA MET A 403 29.56 -12.25 37.43
C MET A 403 30.78 -13.07 37.03
N GLU A 404 31.84 -12.41 36.54
CA GLU A 404 33.05 -13.10 36.04
C GLU A 404 32.70 -14.22 35.03
N GLN A 405 31.77 -13.94 34.11
CA GLN A 405 31.26 -14.84 33.05
C GLN A 405 30.55 -16.12 33.53
N VAL A 406 30.29 -16.26 34.83
CA VAL A 406 29.53 -17.38 35.41
C VAL A 406 28.14 -16.90 35.81
N MET A 407 27.10 -17.65 35.44
CA MET A 407 25.75 -17.41 35.95
C MET A 407 25.73 -17.77 37.44
N ILE A 408 25.63 -16.76 38.31
CA ILE A 408 25.63 -16.93 39.77
C ILE A 408 24.23 -17.08 40.34
N GLN A 409 23.22 -16.58 39.63
CA GLN A 409 21.82 -16.69 40.02
C GLN A 409 20.94 -16.81 38.78
N GLU A 410 20.34 -17.98 38.59
CA GLU A 410 19.36 -18.21 37.53
C GLU A 410 17.99 -17.65 37.94
N MET A 411 17.31 -16.98 37.00
CA MET A 411 15.92 -16.57 37.14
C MET A 411 15.03 -17.64 36.51
N LYS A 412 14.09 -18.17 37.29
CA LYS A 412 13.06 -19.05 36.74
C LYS A 412 12.06 -18.22 35.93
N MET A 413 11.89 -18.56 34.67
CA MET A 413 10.84 -17.97 33.84
C MET A 413 9.47 -18.36 34.42
N GLY A 414 8.76 -17.37 34.97
CA GLY A 414 7.41 -17.52 35.51
C GLY A 414 6.34 -17.48 34.42
N GLU A 415 5.08 -17.26 34.81
CA GLU A 415 3.99 -17.03 33.85
C GLU A 415 4.27 -15.79 32.98
N ARG A 416 4.01 -15.89 31.67
CA ARG A 416 4.23 -14.79 30.69
C ARG A 416 3.58 -13.47 31.11
N LYS A 417 2.42 -13.54 31.79
CA LYS A 417 1.53 -12.40 32.03
C LYS A 417 2.06 -11.32 33.00
N ASN A 418 3.31 -11.39 33.47
CA ASN A 418 3.93 -10.39 34.34
C ASN A 418 5.47 -10.39 34.23
N LEU A 419 6.03 -10.67 33.05
CA LEU A 419 7.47 -10.91 32.88
C LEU A 419 8.35 -9.77 33.44
N TYR A 420 8.07 -8.52 33.09
CA TYR A 420 8.76 -7.34 33.64
C TYR A 420 8.72 -7.29 35.18
N THR A 421 7.54 -7.46 35.77
CA THR A 421 7.38 -7.40 37.23
C THR A 421 8.17 -8.51 37.93
N ASN A 422 8.17 -9.72 37.35
CA ASN A 422 8.95 -10.84 37.86
C ASN A 422 10.45 -10.56 37.78
N MET A 423 10.93 -9.98 36.67
CA MET A 423 12.33 -9.61 36.48
C MET A 423 12.77 -8.52 37.48
N LEU A 424 11.94 -7.49 37.68
CA LEU A 424 12.21 -6.43 38.67
C LEU A 424 12.24 -6.95 40.11
N GLN A 425 11.30 -7.82 40.48
CA GLN A 425 11.28 -8.46 41.81
C GLN A 425 12.55 -9.27 42.05
N PHE A 426 12.99 -10.03 41.04
CA PHE A 426 14.22 -10.80 41.09
C PHE A 426 15.46 -9.91 41.27
N VAL A 427 15.56 -8.81 40.52
CA VAL A 427 16.64 -7.83 40.67
C VAL A 427 16.65 -7.20 42.07
N ASN A 428 15.49 -6.72 42.55
CA ASN A 428 15.36 -6.14 43.89
C ASN A 428 15.75 -7.12 45.00
N GLN A 429 15.36 -8.39 44.85
CA GLN A 429 15.73 -9.44 45.81
C GLN A 429 17.24 -9.69 45.83
N TYR A 430 17.88 -9.76 44.66
CA TYR A 430 19.32 -9.98 44.56
C TYR A 430 20.14 -8.78 45.09
N MET A 431 19.80 -7.58 44.62
CA MET A 431 20.51 -6.34 44.96
C MET A 431 20.19 -5.85 46.38
N LYS A 432 19.14 -6.40 47.02
CA LYS A 432 18.58 -5.93 48.31
C LYS A 432 18.15 -4.46 48.25
N THR A 433 17.56 -4.09 47.12
CA THR A 433 17.04 -2.76 46.82
C THR A 433 15.51 -2.79 46.77
N ASN A 434 14.88 -1.61 46.67
CA ASN A 434 13.44 -1.46 46.51
C ASN A 434 13.16 -0.53 45.32
N ILE A 435 13.76 -0.85 44.18
CA ILE A 435 13.61 -0.12 42.93
C ILE A 435 12.13 -0.20 42.54
N LYS A 436 11.52 0.98 42.37
CA LYS A 436 10.11 1.10 41.99
C LYS A 436 9.96 0.93 40.47
N PRO A 437 8.91 0.25 40.00
CA PRO A 437 8.67 0.12 38.58
C PRO A 437 8.40 1.49 37.95
N VAL A 438 8.93 1.70 36.75
CA VAL A 438 8.58 2.86 35.92
C VAL A 438 7.43 2.46 34.98
N PRO A 439 6.57 3.38 34.54
CA PRO A 439 5.56 3.11 33.52
C PRO A 439 6.23 2.73 32.21
N ALA A 440 5.49 2.07 31.35
CA ALA A 440 6.00 1.75 30.02
C ALA A 440 6.27 3.05 29.24
N SER A 441 7.35 3.04 28.48
CA SER A 441 7.71 4.04 27.49
C SER A 441 7.63 3.37 26.12
N SER A 442 7.36 4.16 25.08
CA SER A 442 7.39 3.68 23.70
C SER A 442 8.76 3.13 23.31
N CYS A 443 9.83 3.58 23.98
CA CYS A 443 11.19 3.04 23.83
C CYS A 443 11.31 1.57 24.26
N ASP A 444 10.42 1.09 25.14
CA ASP A 444 10.42 -0.31 25.58
C ASP A 444 9.89 -1.24 24.48
N LEU A 445 9.15 -0.73 23.48
CA LEU A 445 8.52 -1.51 22.41
C LEU A 445 9.43 -1.76 21.20
N GLN A 446 10.69 -1.33 21.26
CA GLN A 446 11.68 -1.67 20.23
C GLN A 446 12.30 -3.04 20.58
N PRO A 447 12.37 -4.01 19.67
CA PRO A 447 13.03 -5.29 19.99
C PRO A 447 14.54 -5.10 20.20
N VAL A 448 15.14 -5.94 21.04
CA VAL A 448 16.60 -5.96 21.23
C VAL A 448 17.22 -6.81 20.11
N SER A 449 17.86 -6.19 19.12
CA SER A 449 18.48 -6.88 17.97
C SER A 449 20.00 -6.85 18.02
N VAL A 450 20.68 -7.97 17.74
CA VAL A 450 22.15 -8.01 17.62
C VAL A 450 22.62 -7.18 16.43
N LYS A 451 23.43 -6.14 16.69
CA LYS A 451 24.05 -5.35 15.60
C LYS A 451 24.93 -6.28 14.76
N ALA A 452 24.68 -6.35 13.45
CA ALA A 452 25.60 -6.98 12.51
C ALA A 452 26.98 -6.32 12.65
N VAL A 453 28.00 -7.10 13.00
CA VAL A 453 29.37 -6.60 13.17
C VAL A 453 29.84 -6.00 11.85
N ASP A 454 30.10 -4.69 11.86
CA ASP A 454 30.78 -3.98 10.77
C ASP A 454 32.11 -4.69 10.48
N LYS A 455 32.27 -5.20 9.25
CA LYS A 455 33.51 -5.84 8.73
C LYS A 455 34.62 -4.82 8.48
N SER A 456 34.71 -3.76 9.27
CA SER A 456 35.66 -2.67 9.06
C SER A 456 36.45 -2.32 10.31
N SER A 457 36.88 -3.31 11.11
CA SER A 457 38.05 -3.15 11.99
C SER A 457 38.37 -4.47 12.70
N ALA A 458 39.45 -5.13 12.28
CA ALA A 458 40.46 -5.78 13.12
C ALA A 458 41.15 -6.92 12.36
N ASP A 459 42.48 -6.90 12.41
CA ASP A 459 43.42 -7.87 11.85
C ASP A 459 43.06 -9.32 12.19
N VAL A 460 42.85 -10.16 11.16
CA VAL A 460 42.91 -11.63 11.30
C VAL A 460 43.60 -12.24 10.08
N ASN A 461 44.51 -13.17 10.38
CA ASN A 461 45.47 -13.78 9.47
C ASN A 461 44.83 -14.64 8.36
N LYS A 462 45.57 -14.72 7.25
CA LYS A 462 45.21 -15.37 5.99
C LYS A 462 45.06 -16.91 6.09
N GLU A 463 45.50 -17.51 7.19
CA GLU A 463 45.52 -18.96 7.38
C GLU A 463 44.17 -19.53 7.86
N ASP A 464 43.33 -18.75 8.55
CA ASP A 464 41.98 -19.18 8.97
C ASP A 464 40.96 -19.18 7.81
N ILE A 465 41.27 -18.46 6.72
CA ILE A 465 40.41 -18.34 5.53
C ILE A 465 40.47 -19.63 4.68
N ASP A 466 41.60 -20.33 4.68
CA ASP A 466 41.79 -21.50 3.82
C ASP A 466 41.15 -22.78 4.41
N GLU A 467 40.94 -22.86 5.74
CA GLU A 467 40.17 -23.95 6.37
C GLU A 467 38.64 -23.75 6.28
N LEU A 468 38.16 -22.50 6.25
CA LEU A 468 36.73 -22.19 6.10
C LEU A 468 36.21 -22.36 4.66
N ASN A 469 37.08 -22.22 3.66
CA ASN A 469 36.71 -22.39 2.24
C ASN A 469 36.62 -23.86 1.80
N ALA A 470 37.03 -24.82 2.63
CA ALA A 470 37.03 -26.25 2.30
C ALA A 470 35.75 -27.00 2.73
N LEU A 471 34.79 -26.33 3.36
CA LEU A 471 33.51 -26.91 3.78
C LEU A 471 32.36 -25.93 3.51
N GLN A 472 31.89 -25.89 2.25
CA GLN A 472 30.47 -25.71 1.86
C GLN A 472 30.39 -25.46 0.35
N ASP A 473 30.41 -26.55 -0.41
CA ASP A 473 29.65 -26.63 -1.65
C ASP A 473 28.19 -27.00 -1.31
N ASP A 474 27.28 -26.39 -2.06
CA ASP A 474 25.86 -26.68 -2.24
C ASP A 474 24.84 -26.30 -1.13
N GLU A 475 23.93 -25.40 -1.54
CA GLU A 475 22.54 -25.21 -1.08
C GLU A 475 22.11 -23.99 -0.23
N ILE A 476 22.97 -23.01 0.08
CA ILE A 476 22.48 -21.75 0.71
C ILE A 476 22.94 -20.52 -0.09
N ARG A 477 22.37 -20.35 -1.29
CA ARG A 477 22.58 -19.14 -2.12
C ARG A 477 21.33 -18.60 -2.81
N LYS A 478 20.13 -18.89 -2.29
CA LYS A 478 18.87 -18.39 -2.88
C LYS A 478 18.05 -17.44 -2.01
N ASP A 479 18.27 -17.39 -0.69
CA ASP A 479 17.44 -16.53 0.18
C ASP A 479 18.20 -15.34 0.82
N SER A 480 19.53 -15.32 0.81
CA SER A 480 20.32 -14.17 1.29
C SER A 480 20.44 -13.01 0.30
N ALA A 481 20.00 -13.18 -0.95
CA ALA A 481 20.02 -12.10 -1.96
C ALA A 481 18.85 -11.11 -1.86
N LYS A 482 17.89 -11.33 -0.94
CA LYS A 482 16.71 -10.46 -0.78
C LYS A 482 16.87 -9.35 0.27
N ILE A 483 17.92 -9.38 1.09
CA ILE A 483 18.11 -8.43 2.20
C ILE A 483 19.20 -7.38 1.89
N ASP A 484 19.94 -7.52 0.78
CA ASP A 484 21.00 -6.58 0.38
C ASP A 484 20.50 -5.40 -0.49
N THR A 485 19.19 -5.21 -0.61
CA THR A 485 18.59 -4.19 -1.51
C THR A 485 18.54 -2.76 -0.96
N LEU A 486 19.15 -2.47 0.20
CA LEU A 486 19.06 -1.14 0.83
C LEU A 486 20.21 -0.16 0.49
N PHE A 487 21.25 -0.58 -0.25
CA PHE A 487 22.24 0.33 -0.83
C PHE A 487 22.59 -0.05 -2.27
N TYR A 488 21.67 0.19 -3.20
CA TYR A 488 21.93 0.03 -4.63
C TYR A 488 22.89 1.12 -5.13
N ARG A 489 23.99 0.75 -5.83
CA ARG A 489 24.80 1.71 -6.61
C ARG A 489 24.02 2.10 -7.85
N ASP A 490 23.34 3.24 -7.77
CA ASP A 490 22.47 3.72 -8.82
C ASP A 490 23.22 4.24 -10.06
N GLY A 491 23.48 3.35 -11.02
CA GLY A 491 24.20 3.68 -12.26
C GLY A 491 23.36 4.41 -13.31
N VAL A 492 22.07 4.71 -13.05
CA VAL A 492 21.16 5.37 -14.00
C VAL A 492 20.98 6.84 -13.60
N PRO A 493 21.30 7.81 -14.47
CA PRO A 493 21.18 9.22 -14.14
C PRO A 493 19.72 9.63 -13.87
N LYS A 494 19.50 10.33 -12.74
CA LYS A 494 18.22 10.99 -12.41
C LYS A 494 18.15 12.35 -13.12
N LEU A 495 17.11 12.56 -13.92
CA LEU A 495 16.85 13.82 -14.62
C LEU A 495 15.89 14.68 -13.80
N THR A 496 16.09 15.99 -13.87
CA THR A 496 15.29 17.01 -13.19
C THR A 496 14.66 17.95 -14.21
N ASP A 497 13.75 18.83 -13.78
CA ASP A 497 13.13 19.88 -14.61
C ASP A 497 14.19 20.68 -15.43
N GLN A 498 15.41 20.83 -14.90
CA GLN A 498 16.51 21.56 -15.56
C GLN A 498 17.30 20.72 -16.57
N THR A 499 17.48 19.43 -16.32
CA THR A 499 18.34 18.54 -17.13
C THR A 499 17.56 17.74 -18.17
N PHE A 500 16.26 17.58 -17.99
CA PHE A 500 15.44 16.71 -18.84
C PHE A 500 15.53 17.09 -20.33
N ASN A 501 15.19 18.32 -20.70
CA ASN A 501 15.19 18.75 -22.10
C ASN A 501 16.59 18.73 -22.73
N SER A 502 17.64 19.10 -21.98
CA SER A 502 19.01 19.11 -22.49
C SER A 502 19.54 17.70 -22.70
N THR A 503 19.20 16.74 -21.83
CA THR A 503 19.53 15.32 -22.03
C THR A 503 18.78 14.73 -23.21
N LEU A 504 17.49 15.07 -23.41
CA LEU A 504 16.71 14.60 -24.57
C LEU A 504 17.34 15.01 -25.90
N LEU A 505 17.87 16.24 -25.99
CA LEU A 505 18.52 16.77 -27.21
C LEU A 505 19.94 16.24 -27.41
N LYS A 506 20.62 15.85 -26.32
CA LYS A 506 22.00 15.39 -26.34
C LYS A 506 22.13 13.94 -26.81
N GLU A 507 21.22 13.08 -26.36
CA GLU A 507 21.30 11.63 -26.60
C GLU A 507 20.45 11.25 -27.83
N GLU A 508 21.05 10.53 -28.79
CA GLU A 508 20.38 10.11 -30.03
C GLU A 508 19.20 9.15 -29.77
N LEU A 509 19.34 8.29 -28.76
CA LEU A 509 18.33 7.33 -28.33
C LEU A 509 18.36 7.17 -26.80
N LEU A 510 17.26 7.51 -26.13
CA LEU A 510 17.15 7.54 -24.67
C LEU A 510 15.89 6.83 -24.17
N ALA A 511 16.04 5.90 -23.24
CA ALA A 511 14.94 5.32 -22.45
C ALA A 511 14.85 6.00 -21.08
N VAL A 512 13.71 6.60 -20.77
CA VAL A 512 13.47 7.27 -19.48
C VAL A 512 12.44 6.50 -18.66
N LEU A 513 12.84 6.06 -17.47
CA LEU A 513 11.97 5.50 -16.45
C LEU A 513 11.33 6.63 -15.62
N PHE A 514 10.01 6.77 -15.72
CA PHE A 514 9.20 7.62 -14.85
C PHE A 514 8.67 6.79 -13.68
N PHE A 515 9.05 7.16 -12.46
CA PHE A 515 8.74 6.40 -11.25
C PHE A 515 8.29 7.33 -10.11
N ALA A 516 7.74 6.77 -9.03
CA ALA A 516 7.45 7.50 -7.80
C ALA A 516 7.99 6.73 -6.59
N GLU A 517 8.65 7.42 -5.65
CA GLU A 517 9.39 6.77 -4.56
C GLU A 517 8.50 5.97 -3.58
N PHE A 518 7.21 6.34 -3.45
CA PHE A 518 6.24 5.65 -2.60
C PHE A 518 5.48 4.51 -3.32
N ASP A 519 5.64 4.34 -4.64
CA ASP A 519 4.94 3.30 -5.40
C ASP A 519 5.67 1.96 -5.31
N SER A 520 4.99 0.92 -4.83
CA SER A 520 5.61 -0.41 -4.63
C SER A 520 6.18 -1.01 -5.92
N ASN A 521 5.56 -0.74 -7.08
CA ASN A 521 6.06 -1.25 -8.36
C ASN A 521 7.31 -0.47 -8.82
N SER A 522 7.35 0.83 -8.54
CA SER A 522 8.49 1.71 -8.79
C SER A 522 9.69 1.34 -7.93
N ILE A 523 9.48 1.03 -6.64
CA ILE A 523 10.54 0.54 -5.75
C ILE A 523 11.20 -0.73 -6.30
N LEU A 524 10.40 -1.68 -6.81
CA LEU A 524 10.90 -2.91 -7.42
C LEU A 524 11.57 -2.69 -8.79
N MET A 525 11.08 -1.73 -9.58
CA MET A 525 11.57 -1.47 -10.92
C MET A 525 12.92 -0.76 -10.93
N GLN A 526 13.19 0.16 -10.00
CA GLN A 526 14.44 0.91 -9.96
C GLN A 526 15.71 0.03 -9.96
N PRO A 527 15.88 -0.96 -9.06
CA PRO A 527 17.07 -1.81 -9.06
C PRO A 527 17.15 -2.69 -10.33
N LEU A 528 16.00 -3.12 -10.86
CA LEU A 528 15.93 -3.89 -12.11
C LEU A 528 16.37 -3.04 -13.31
N PHE A 529 15.90 -1.79 -13.40
CA PHE A 529 16.23 -0.87 -14.47
C PHE A 529 17.71 -0.49 -14.48
N SER A 530 18.31 -0.36 -13.30
CA SER A 530 19.73 -0.08 -13.21
C SER A 530 20.60 -1.32 -13.47
N LYS A 531 20.15 -2.54 -13.12
CA LYS A 531 20.78 -3.79 -13.57
C LYS A 531 20.76 -3.91 -15.10
N ILE A 532 19.64 -3.53 -15.75
CA ILE A 532 19.53 -3.46 -17.21
C ILE A 532 20.55 -2.48 -17.79
N ASN A 533 20.73 -1.31 -17.16
CA ASN A 533 21.71 -0.31 -17.59
C ASN A 533 23.15 -0.86 -17.57
N GLU A 534 23.52 -1.63 -16.55
CA GLU A 534 24.83 -2.31 -16.51
C GLU A 534 25.00 -3.33 -17.63
N MET A 535 23.95 -4.09 -17.96
CA MET A 535 23.99 -5.09 -19.03
C MET A 535 24.16 -4.43 -20.40
N ILE A 536 23.37 -3.39 -20.70
CA ILE A 536 23.46 -2.65 -21.97
C ILE A 536 24.80 -1.94 -22.09
N SER A 537 25.34 -1.41 -20.99
CA SER A 537 26.66 -0.74 -20.98
C SER A 537 27.82 -1.68 -21.29
N LYS A 538 27.65 -3.00 -21.13
CA LYS A 538 28.66 -4.02 -21.44
C LYS A 538 28.56 -4.53 -22.88
N GLU A 539 27.50 -4.20 -23.62
CA GLU A 539 27.34 -4.61 -25.01
C GLU A 539 28.23 -3.75 -25.92
N THR A 540 29.21 -4.37 -26.59
CA THR A 540 30.10 -3.68 -27.52
C THR A 540 29.31 -3.22 -28.74
N SER A 541 29.23 -1.90 -28.96
CA SER A 541 28.51 -1.32 -30.08
C SER A 541 29.33 -1.47 -31.37
N GLY A 542 28.80 -2.24 -32.34
CA GLY A 542 29.19 -2.11 -33.75
C GLY A 542 28.57 -0.85 -34.37
N ASP A 543 28.14 -0.91 -35.64
CA ASP A 543 27.47 0.20 -36.36
C ASP A 543 26.05 0.56 -35.87
N LEU A 544 25.68 0.23 -34.62
CA LEU A 544 24.33 0.45 -34.06
C LEU A 544 24.35 1.54 -32.97
N THR A 545 23.34 2.43 -33.00
CA THR A 545 23.12 3.48 -32.00
C THR A 545 22.86 2.87 -30.62
N THR A 546 23.76 3.09 -29.66
CA THR A 546 23.60 2.60 -28.28
C THR A 546 22.51 3.38 -27.53
N ILE A 547 21.50 2.68 -27.01
CA ILE A 547 20.47 3.31 -26.18
C ILE A 547 21.03 3.71 -24.80
N LYS A 548 20.77 4.94 -24.37
CA LYS A 548 21.05 5.41 -23.00
C LYS A 548 19.83 5.28 -22.11
N LEU A 549 20.06 5.09 -20.81
CA LEU A 549 19.00 5.00 -19.81
C LEU A 549 19.07 6.20 -18.87
N ALA A 550 17.92 6.70 -18.46
CA ALA A 550 17.77 7.72 -17.44
C ALA A 550 16.49 7.51 -16.64
N LYS A 551 16.31 8.21 -15.54
CA LYS A 551 15.08 8.13 -14.73
C LYS A 551 14.61 9.49 -14.24
N VAL A 552 13.31 9.64 -14.06
CA VAL A 552 12.64 10.83 -13.53
C VAL A 552 11.76 10.38 -12.38
N ASP A 553 11.96 10.99 -11.23
CA ASP A 553 11.07 10.83 -10.08
C ASP A 553 9.92 11.81 -10.20
N CYS A 554 8.73 11.30 -10.51
CA CYS A 554 7.53 12.11 -10.70
C CYS A 554 6.95 12.68 -9.40
N PHE A 555 7.45 12.26 -8.23
CA PHE A 555 7.11 12.90 -6.97
C PHE A 555 7.87 14.22 -6.81
N SER A 556 9.20 14.19 -6.99
CA SER A 556 10.06 15.37 -6.91
C SER A 556 9.97 16.28 -8.14
N GLU A 557 9.83 15.69 -9.34
CA GLU A 557 9.83 16.38 -10.65
C GLU A 557 8.42 16.39 -11.26
N PHE A 558 7.46 16.90 -10.50
CA PHE A 558 6.04 16.87 -10.85
C PHE A 558 5.73 17.54 -12.20
N ASN A 559 6.41 18.62 -12.56
CA ASN A 559 6.12 19.39 -13.76
C ASN A 559 6.40 18.59 -15.04
N ILE A 560 7.56 17.94 -15.14
CA ILE A 560 7.86 17.02 -16.25
C ILE A 560 6.73 15.99 -16.41
N CYS A 561 6.36 15.32 -15.32
CA CYS A 561 5.39 14.22 -15.38
C CYS A 561 3.96 14.69 -15.67
N LYS A 562 3.57 15.88 -15.18
CA LYS A 562 2.31 16.53 -15.51
C LYS A 562 2.24 16.90 -16.99
N HIS A 563 3.26 17.56 -17.53
CA HIS A 563 3.32 17.96 -18.94
C HIS A 563 3.31 16.75 -19.88
N LEU A 564 4.01 15.69 -19.50
CA LEU A 564 4.05 14.44 -20.25
C LEU A 564 2.81 13.58 -20.04
N VAL A 565 1.92 13.92 -19.11
CA VAL A 565 0.72 13.15 -18.74
C VAL A 565 1.09 11.72 -18.30
N ILE A 566 2.05 11.62 -17.38
CA ILE A 566 2.35 10.36 -16.68
C ILE A 566 1.31 10.17 -15.57
N VAL A 567 0.47 9.15 -15.71
CA VAL A 567 -0.68 8.91 -14.82
C VAL A 567 -0.56 7.59 -14.05
N HIS A 568 0.48 6.81 -14.32
CA HIS A 568 0.75 5.53 -13.67
C HIS A 568 2.26 5.29 -13.63
N TYR A 569 2.69 4.57 -12.60
CA TYR A 569 4.08 4.26 -12.34
C TYR A 569 4.26 2.75 -12.12
N PRO A 570 5.43 2.21 -12.47
CA PRO A 570 6.47 2.83 -13.28
C PRO A 570 6.08 2.86 -14.78
N GLN A 571 6.58 3.85 -15.51
CA GLN A 571 6.42 3.94 -16.97
C GLN A 571 7.76 4.20 -17.65
N ILE A 572 8.09 3.42 -18.69
CA ILE A 572 9.28 3.67 -19.53
C ILE A 572 8.83 4.34 -20.84
N ARG A 573 9.43 5.48 -21.19
CA ARG A 573 9.26 6.14 -22.50
C ARG A 573 10.58 6.18 -23.25
N ILE A 574 10.49 6.09 -24.58
CA ILE A 574 11.62 6.09 -25.48
C ILE A 574 11.60 7.40 -26.27
N TYR A 575 12.74 8.07 -26.27
CA TYR A 575 12.99 9.30 -27.01
C TYR A 575 14.10 9.07 -28.02
N SER A 576 13.99 9.71 -29.18
CA SER A 576 15.05 9.75 -30.17
C SER A 576 15.20 11.17 -30.69
N ASN A 577 16.44 11.68 -30.68
CA ASN A 577 16.78 13.02 -31.14
C ASN A 577 15.87 14.12 -30.57
N GLY A 578 15.57 14.05 -29.26
CA GLY A 578 14.70 15.01 -28.57
C GLY A 578 13.20 14.72 -28.63
N GLU A 579 12.74 13.84 -29.53
CA GLU A 579 11.31 13.57 -29.72
C GLU A 579 10.86 12.29 -29.02
N HIS A 580 9.62 12.28 -28.51
CA HIS A 580 9.01 11.09 -27.93
C HIS A 580 8.53 10.13 -29.02
N VAL A 581 9.16 8.96 -29.12
CA VAL A 581 8.89 7.99 -30.19
C VAL A 581 7.89 6.93 -29.73
N SER A 582 8.05 6.39 -28.52
CA SER A 582 7.22 5.27 -28.07
C SER A 582 7.14 5.15 -26.55
N LYS A 583 6.06 4.51 -26.09
CA LYS A 583 5.87 4.07 -24.71
C LYS A 583 6.08 2.57 -24.63
N TYR A 584 6.95 2.11 -23.72
CA TYR A 584 7.05 0.68 -23.43
C TYR A 584 5.74 0.18 -22.82
N SER A 585 5.17 -0.86 -23.44
CA SER A 585 3.90 -1.46 -23.02
C SER A 585 4.01 -2.97 -22.78
N GLY A 586 5.24 -3.50 -22.68
CA GLY A 586 5.51 -4.90 -22.40
C GLY A 586 5.50 -5.21 -20.90
N VAL A 587 5.82 -6.45 -20.54
CA VAL A 587 5.96 -6.88 -19.14
C VAL A 587 7.17 -6.19 -18.53
N LEU A 588 7.01 -5.70 -17.31
CA LEU A 588 8.03 -4.94 -16.57
C LEU A 588 9.03 -5.89 -15.88
N ASP A 589 9.76 -6.66 -16.68
CA ASP A 589 10.82 -7.57 -16.25
C ASP A 589 12.11 -7.38 -17.05
N GLU A 590 13.20 -7.98 -16.56
CA GLU A 590 14.54 -7.80 -17.11
C GLU A 590 14.65 -8.24 -18.57
N GLU A 591 14.15 -9.43 -18.90
CA GLU A 591 14.27 -10.05 -20.22
C GLU A 591 13.50 -9.26 -21.29
N ASN A 592 12.25 -8.92 -21.01
CA ASN A 592 11.39 -8.24 -21.99
C ASN A 592 11.82 -6.79 -22.22
N ILE A 593 12.26 -6.09 -21.17
CA ILE A 593 12.79 -4.73 -21.31
C ILE A 593 14.10 -4.76 -22.12
N LEU A 594 15.04 -5.66 -21.81
CA LEU A 594 16.28 -5.80 -22.59
C LEU A 594 16.01 -6.10 -24.07
N LYS A 595 15.11 -7.04 -24.36
CA LYS A 595 14.71 -7.37 -25.73
C LYS A 595 14.14 -6.14 -26.45
N ALA A 596 13.25 -5.40 -25.80
CA ALA A 596 12.65 -4.19 -26.38
C ALA A 596 13.70 -3.09 -26.62
N LEU A 597 14.58 -2.83 -25.65
CA LEU A 597 15.66 -1.84 -25.78
C LEU A 597 16.60 -2.17 -26.94
N ARG A 598 16.93 -3.46 -27.17
CA ARG A 598 17.69 -3.90 -28.35
C ARG A 598 16.93 -3.71 -29.66
N LEU A 599 15.60 -3.86 -29.65
CA LEU A 599 14.77 -3.57 -30.83
C LEU A 599 14.70 -2.08 -31.15
N TYR A 600 14.66 -1.21 -30.14
CA TYR A 600 14.72 0.25 -30.34
C TYR A 600 16.07 0.72 -30.89
N GLN A 601 17.15 -0.04 -30.76
CA GLN A 601 18.44 0.29 -31.38
C GLN A 601 18.49 -0.03 -32.89
N LYS A 602 17.43 -0.65 -33.43
CA LYS A 602 17.25 -0.88 -34.87
C LYS A 602 16.23 0.13 -35.42
N PRO A 603 16.21 0.43 -36.74
CA PRO A 603 15.14 1.24 -37.33
C PRO A 603 13.79 0.52 -37.25
N ALA A 604 12.71 1.28 -37.05
CA ALA A 604 11.34 0.74 -36.98
C ALA A 604 10.95 -0.01 -38.27
N LEU A 605 11.43 0.46 -39.43
CA LEU A 605 11.25 -0.16 -40.73
C LEU A 605 12.58 -0.21 -41.48
N THR A 606 13.03 -1.41 -41.87
CA THR A 606 14.28 -1.62 -42.61
C THR A 606 14.03 -1.81 -44.11
N GLU A 607 14.72 -1.04 -44.96
CA GLU A 607 14.73 -1.28 -46.41
C GLU A 607 15.67 -2.44 -46.76
N MET A 608 15.20 -3.34 -47.62
CA MET A 608 15.95 -4.51 -48.07
C MET A 608 15.89 -4.67 -49.58
N THR A 609 16.78 -5.50 -50.12
CA THR A 609 16.77 -5.92 -51.52
C THR A 609 16.22 -7.34 -51.62
N VAL A 610 15.76 -7.75 -52.81
CA VAL A 610 15.28 -9.13 -53.06
C VAL A 610 16.32 -10.19 -52.69
N LYS A 611 17.61 -9.87 -52.84
CA LYS A 611 18.70 -10.80 -52.49
C LYS A 611 18.91 -10.91 -50.99
N THR A 612 18.70 -9.82 -50.24
CA THR A 612 18.93 -9.80 -48.79
C THR A 612 17.70 -10.21 -47.99
N SER A 613 16.50 -10.21 -48.61
CA SER A 613 15.24 -10.53 -47.93
C SER A 613 15.18 -11.96 -47.39
N SER A 614 15.85 -12.92 -48.02
CA SER A 614 15.91 -14.31 -47.53
C SER A 614 16.72 -14.49 -46.25
N SER A 615 17.57 -13.52 -45.90
CA SER A 615 18.40 -13.53 -44.69
C SER A 615 17.83 -12.67 -43.57
N PHE A 616 16.62 -12.13 -43.75
CA PHE A 616 15.95 -11.33 -42.75
C PHE A 616 15.46 -12.20 -41.60
N THR A 617 15.86 -11.86 -40.37
CA THR A 617 15.48 -12.59 -39.14
C THR A 617 14.47 -11.82 -38.28
N GLY A 618 13.90 -10.74 -38.80
CA GLY A 618 12.86 -9.98 -38.12
C GLY A 618 11.47 -10.60 -38.27
N ASP A 619 10.44 -9.89 -37.80
CA ASP A 619 9.11 -10.45 -37.62
C ASP A 619 8.21 -10.31 -38.85
N PHE A 620 8.31 -9.19 -39.56
CA PHE A 620 7.42 -8.85 -40.66
C PHE A 620 8.19 -8.36 -41.87
N LEU A 621 7.90 -8.93 -43.04
CA LEU A 621 8.50 -8.55 -44.31
C LEU A 621 7.40 -8.29 -45.33
N ALA A 622 7.48 -7.15 -46.03
CA ALA A 622 6.52 -6.82 -47.07
C ALA A 622 7.19 -6.49 -48.41
N TYR A 623 6.52 -6.86 -49.50
CA TYR A 623 6.91 -6.52 -50.87
C TYR A 623 5.91 -5.53 -51.45
N PHE A 624 6.41 -4.45 -52.04
CA PHE A 624 5.61 -3.41 -52.68
C PHE A 624 6.12 -3.13 -54.10
N ALA A 625 5.22 -2.72 -54.99
CA ALA A 625 5.61 -2.28 -56.33
C ALA A 625 6.27 -0.90 -56.32
N SER A 626 5.84 -0.02 -55.41
CA SER A 626 6.37 1.33 -55.22
C SER A 626 6.08 1.83 -53.79
N LYS A 627 6.62 2.99 -53.41
CA LYS A 627 6.32 3.65 -52.12
C LYS A 627 5.02 4.47 -52.23
N ASP A 628 3.91 3.77 -52.46
CA ASP A 628 2.56 4.34 -52.60
C ASP A 628 1.81 4.39 -51.26
N GLN A 629 0.48 4.58 -51.32
CA GLN A 629 -0.35 4.69 -50.11
C GLN A 629 -0.32 3.41 -49.25
N ASP A 630 -0.20 2.23 -49.86
CA ASP A 630 -0.15 0.97 -49.12
C ASP A 630 1.17 0.84 -48.35
N PHE A 631 2.28 1.31 -48.95
CA PHE A 631 3.56 1.42 -48.26
C PHE A 631 3.48 2.34 -47.04
N GLU A 632 2.85 3.51 -47.15
CA GLU A 632 2.71 4.44 -46.02
C GLU A 632 1.87 3.84 -44.88
N VAL A 633 0.82 3.05 -45.19
CA VAL A 633 0.05 2.31 -44.18
C VAL A 633 0.92 1.28 -43.46
N TYR A 634 1.77 0.54 -44.20
CA TYR A 634 2.69 -0.42 -43.59
C TYR A 634 3.79 0.23 -42.77
N LYS A 635 4.34 1.35 -43.23
CA LYS A 635 5.31 2.16 -42.50
C LYS A 635 4.74 2.67 -41.17
N LYS A 636 3.54 3.24 -41.19
CA LYS A 636 2.82 3.63 -39.97
C LYS A 636 2.64 2.44 -39.02
N MET A 637 2.29 1.26 -39.55
CA MET A 637 2.14 0.04 -38.73
C MET A 637 3.46 -0.38 -38.07
N ALA A 638 4.59 -0.24 -38.78
CA ALA A 638 5.91 -0.51 -38.24
C ALA A 638 6.28 0.46 -37.11
N GLU A 639 6.01 1.76 -37.29
CA GLU A 639 6.22 2.80 -36.28
C GLU A 639 5.37 2.58 -35.01
N GLU A 640 4.09 2.22 -35.15
CA GLU A 640 3.21 1.90 -34.02
C GLU A 640 3.66 0.66 -33.21
N ASN A 641 4.44 -0.23 -33.83
CA ASN A 641 4.96 -1.46 -33.23
C ASN A 641 6.46 -1.37 -32.94
N TYR A 642 7.03 -0.17 -32.95
CA TYR A 642 8.46 0.02 -32.71
C TYR A 642 8.87 -0.46 -31.31
N GLY A 643 9.99 -1.19 -31.25
CA GLY A 643 10.48 -1.85 -30.03
C GLY A 643 9.67 -3.10 -29.61
N LYS A 644 8.65 -3.49 -30.38
CA LYS A 644 7.88 -4.73 -30.15
C LYS A 644 8.12 -5.76 -31.25
N HIS A 645 8.16 -5.27 -32.49
CA HIS A 645 8.34 -6.09 -33.68
C HIS A 645 9.31 -5.42 -34.66
N GLN A 646 10.11 -6.23 -35.36
CA GLN A 646 11.00 -5.75 -36.42
C GLN A 646 10.32 -5.89 -37.79
N PHE A 647 10.16 -4.77 -38.50
CA PHE A 647 9.58 -4.72 -39.83
C PHE A 647 10.65 -4.45 -40.89
N ALA A 648 10.49 -5.07 -42.05
CA ALA A 648 11.25 -4.77 -43.25
C ALA A 648 10.37 -4.70 -44.49
N TYR A 649 10.90 -4.09 -45.55
CA TYR A 649 10.26 -4.04 -46.86
C TYR A 649 11.24 -4.19 -48.02
N VAL A 650 10.71 -4.58 -49.17
CA VAL A 650 11.40 -4.63 -50.46
C VAL A 650 10.53 -3.95 -51.52
N ILE A 651 11.13 -3.11 -52.36
CA ILE A 651 10.46 -2.52 -53.53
C ILE A 651 10.82 -3.34 -54.76
N ASP A 652 10.19 -4.51 -54.90
CA ASP A 652 10.32 -5.42 -56.04
C ASP A 652 9.36 -6.62 -55.89
N GLN A 653 9.28 -7.48 -56.91
CA GLN A 653 8.57 -8.75 -56.85
C GLN A 653 9.38 -9.83 -56.09
N PRO A 654 8.73 -10.71 -55.29
CA PRO A 654 9.41 -11.81 -54.63
C PRO A 654 9.84 -12.90 -55.63
N GLN A 655 11.12 -13.29 -55.64
CA GLN A 655 11.64 -14.28 -56.60
C GLN A 655 11.35 -15.75 -56.23
N ASN A 656 11.00 -16.05 -54.97
CA ASN A 656 10.98 -17.43 -54.43
C ASN A 656 9.75 -17.76 -53.53
N ILE A 657 8.60 -17.12 -53.73
CA ILE A 657 7.38 -17.42 -52.95
C ILE A 657 6.33 -18.05 -53.89
N PRO A 658 6.12 -19.38 -53.83
CA PRO A 658 5.20 -20.07 -54.73
C PRO A 658 3.75 -19.60 -54.52
N GLY A 659 3.06 -19.22 -55.60
CA GLY A 659 1.61 -18.99 -55.60
C GLY A 659 1.12 -17.58 -55.29
N VAL A 660 2.00 -16.57 -55.18
CA VAL A 660 1.61 -15.18 -54.94
C VAL A 660 2.17 -14.26 -56.03
N SER A 661 1.28 -13.63 -56.81
CA SER A 661 1.62 -12.74 -57.93
C SER A 661 1.07 -11.31 -57.79
N ALA A 662 0.39 -11.00 -56.69
CA ALA A 662 -0.18 -9.68 -56.41
C ALA A 662 0.57 -8.99 -55.27
N LEU A 663 0.94 -7.73 -55.48
CA LEU A 663 1.47 -6.82 -54.46
C LEU A 663 0.37 -5.83 -54.04
N PRO A 664 0.36 -5.35 -52.78
CA PRO A 664 1.34 -5.59 -51.72
C PRO A 664 1.22 -6.98 -51.07
N LEU A 665 2.37 -7.61 -50.80
CA LEU A 665 2.47 -8.90 -50.11
C LEU A 665 3.08 -8.70 -48.73
N VAL A 666 2.39 -9.13 -47.67
CA VAL A 666 2.89 -9.04 -46.29
C VAL A 666 3.06 -10.43 -45.69
N LEU A 667 4.23 -10.67 -45.09
CA LEU A 667 4.65 -11.93 -44.50
C LEU A 667 4.92 -11.76 -43.00
N GLY A 668 4.46 -12.72 -42.20
CA GLY A 668 4.84 -12.89 -40.80
C GLY A 668 5.81 -14.05 -40.64
N LEU A 669 7.02 -13.78 -40.15
CA LEU A 669 8.18 -14.68 -40.16
C LEU A 669 8.45 -15.36 -38.80
N GLN A 670 7.62 -15.13 -37.78
CA GLN A 670 7.82 -15.64 -36.41
C GLN A 670 7.65 -17.17 -36.21
N GLN A 671 7.69 -18.00 -37.27
CA GLN A 671 7.39 -19.45 -37.17
C GLN A 671 8.52 -20.30 -37.73
N GLU A 672 8.74 -21.48 -37.14
CA GLU A 672 9.85 -22.41 -37.50
C GLU A 672 9.66 -23.14 -38.84
N THR A 673 8.47 -23.08 -39.46
CA THR A 673 8.15 -23.89 -40.66
C THR A 673 7.93 -23.05 -41.92
N ASP A 674 6.86 -22.23 -41.98
CA ASP A 674 6.53 -21.40 -43.16
C ASP A 674 6.06 -19.98 -42.76
N PRO A 675 6.37 -18.94 -43.57
CA PRO A 675 5.87 -17.59 -43.36
C PRO A 675 4.34 -17.53 -43.48
N ARG A 676 3.68 -16.88 -42.53
CA ARG A 676 2.25 -16.56 -42.64
C ARG A 676 2.08 -15.49 -43.70
N VAL A 677 1.24 -15.76 -44.70
CA VAL A 677 0.92 -14.81 -45.76
C VAL A 677 -0.38 -14.09 -45.44
N MET A 678 -0.41 -12.77 -45.58
CA MET A 678 -1.65 -12.02 -45.53
C MET A 678 -2.45 -12.26 -46.82
N THR A 679 -3.62 -12.89 -46.70
CA THR A 679 -4.49 -13.22 -47.84
C THR A 679 -5.66 -12.27 -48.03
N ASP A 680 -5.96 -11.45 -47.01
CA ASP A 680 -7.03 -10.46 -47.06
C ASP A 680 -6.63 -9.25 -47.93
N ILE A 681 -7.63 -8.49 -48.37
CA ILE A 681 -7.40 -7.22 -49.08
C ILE A 681 -6.56 -6.29 -48.20
N PHE A 682 -5.53 -5.67 -48.77
CA PHE A 682 -4.66 -4.76 -48.04
C PHE A 682 -5.44 -3.52 -47.58
N THR A 683 -5.68 -3.43 -46.28
CA THR A 683 -6.30 -2.28 -45.60
C THR A 683 -5.66 -2.13 -44.21
N GLU A 684 -5.67 -0.94 -43.63
CA GLU A 684 -5.08 -0.70 -42.30
C GLU A 684 -5.63 -1.66 -41.23
N GLU A 685 -6.95 -1.91 -41.26
CA GLU A 685 -7.62 -2.79 -40.30
C GLU A 685 -7.28 -4.27 -40.51
N ASN A 686 -7.22 -4.73 -41.77
CA ASN A 686 -6.79 -6.10 -42.07
C ASN A 686 -5.31 -6.31 -41.74
N LEU A 687 -4.45 -5.32 -42.02
CA LEU A 687 -3.03 -5.35 -41.65
C LEU A 687 -2.85 -5.42 -40.14
N ARG A 688 -3.58 -4.59 -39.37
CA ARG A 688 -3.53 -4.62 -37.89
C ARG A 688 -3.94 -5.99 -37.34
N ARG A 689 -5.01 -6.57 -37.88
CA ARG A 689 -5.46 -7.94 -37.53
C ARG A 689 -4.43 -8.99 -37.91
N PHE A 690 -3.84 -8.89 -39.09
CA PHE A 690 -2.80 -9.79 -39.57
C PHE A 690 -1.57 -9.74 -38.67
N VAL A 691 -1.04 -8.55 -38.38
CA VAL A 691 0.10 -8.36 -37.46
C VAL A 691 -0.22 -8.96 -36.11
N LEU A 692 -1.37 -8.64 -35.49
CA LEU A 692 -1.75 -9.20 -34.19
C LEU A 692 -1.80 -10.74 -34.20
N LYS A 693 -2.38 -11.33 -35.24
CA LYS A 693 -2.48 -12.80 -35.39
C LYS A 693 -1.12 -13.44 -35.62
N ALA A 694 -0.31 -12.86 -36.51
CA ALA A 694 1.02 -13.36 -36.85
C ALA A 694 2.01 -13.21 -35.68
N SER A 695 1.82 -12.21 -34.82
CA SER A 695 2.61 -11.97 -33.61
C SER A 695 2.35 -12.99 -32.48
N ILE A 696 1.38 -13.90 -32.64
CA ILE A 696 1.11 -14.97 -31.67
C ILE A 696 1.79 -16.25 -32.18
N PRO A 697 2.76 -16.81 -31.41
CA PRO A 697 3.42 -18.05 -31.79
C PRO A 697 2.42 -19.19 -31.95
N LEU A 698 2.81 -20.20 -32.72
CA LEU A 698 1.96 -21.35 -33.01
C LEU A 698 1.47 -22.05 -31.73
N LEU A 699 2.41 -22.25 -30.80
CA LEU A 699 2.21 -22.85 -29.50
C LEU A 699 3.18 -22.19 -28.50
N ASP A 700 2.72 -21.18 -27.77
CA ASP A 700 3.51 -20.46 -26.75
C ASP A 700 3.12 -20.85 -25.32
N GLU A 701 3.97 -20.54 -24.35
CA GLU A 701 3.59 -20.63 -22.94
C GLU A 701 2.59 -19.52 -22.59
N LEU A 702 1.42 -19.87 -22.08
CA LEU A 702 0.44 -18.90 -21.59
C LEU A 702 0.74 -18.54 -20.13
N HIS A 703 0.98 -17.26 -19.88
CA HIS A 703 1.18 -16.71 -18.54
C HIS A 703 0.40 -15.40 -18.37
N THR A 704 0.41 -14.84 -17.16
CA THR A 704 -0.37 -13.63 -16.82
C THR A 704 0.02 -12.42 -17.68
N GLY A 705 1.27 -12.35 -18.13
CA GLY A 705 1.81 -11.24 -18.93
C GLY A 705 1.30 -11.24 -20.37
N ASN A 706 1.23 -12.39 -21.04
CA ASN A 706 0.77 -12.48 -22.43
C ASN A 706 -0.74 -12.75 -22.57
N PHE A 707 -1.43 -13.19 -21.51
CA PHE A 707 -2.87 -13.47 -21.52
C PHE A 707 -3.75 -12.34 -22.11
N PRO A 708 -3.55 -11.04 -21.81
CA PRO A 708 -4.35 -9.97 -22.42
C PRO A 708 -4.25 -9.94 -23.95
N LYS A 709 -3.08 -10.23 -24.52
CA LYS A 709 -2.85 -10.30 -25.98
C LYS A 709 -3.64 -11.46 -26.59
N TYR A 710 -3.64 -12.63 -25.95
CA TYR A 710 -4.42 -13.78 -26.37
C TYR A 710 -5.93 -13.51 -26.27
N LYS A 711 -6.37 -12.85 -25.19
CA LYS A 711 -7.79 -12.55 -24.95
C LYS A 711 -8.35 -11.53 -25.94
N ALA A 712 -7.54 -10.56 -26.38
CA ALA A 712 -7.94 -9.56 -27.37
C ALA A 712 -8.36 -10.19 -28.71
N MET A 713 -7.90 -11.40 -29.03
CA MET A 713 -8.27 -12.12 -30.26
C MET A 713 -9.71 -12.63 -30.26
N GLY A 714 -10.35 -12.75 -29.09
CA GLY A 714 -11.75 -13.22 -28.99
C GLY A 714 -11.99 -14.69 -29.37
N LEU A 715 -10.92 -15.47 -29.62
CA LEU A 715 -10.98 -16.90 -29.95
C LEU A 715 -10.91 -17.78 -28.70
N PRO A 716 -11.47 -19.01 -28.72
CA PRO A 716 -11.28 -19.99 -27.65
C PRO A 716 -9.82 -20.42 -27.52
N PHE A 717 -9.40 -20.75 -26.29
CA PHE A 717 -8.03 -21.17 -26.00
C PHE A 717 -7.99 -22.68 -25.85
N VAL A 718 -7.14 -23.37 -26.60
CA VAL A 718 -6.75 -24.75 -26.36
C VAL A 718 -5.48 -24.74 -25.54
N ILE A 719 -5.57 -25.17 -24.28
CA ILE A 719 -4.49 -25.06 -23.30
C ILE A 719 -4.03 -26.47 -22.91
N TYR A 720 -2.74 -26.73 -23.07
CA TYR A 720 -2.09 -27.94 -22.56
C TYR A 720 -1.40 -27.65 -21.23
N PHE A 721 -1.92 -28.20 -20.14
CA PHE A 721 -1.25 -28.18 -18.83
C PHE A 721 -0.22 -29.31 -18.80
N VAL A 722 1.06 -28.98 -18.68
CA VAL A 722 2.16 -29.95 -18.74
C VAL A 722 3.26 -29.58 -17.76
N GLN A 723 3.95 -30.57 -17.18
CA GLN A 723 5.15 -30.31 -16.39
C GLN A 723 6.30 -29.86 -17.31
N ALA A 724 7.09 -28.86 -16.88
CA ALA A 724 8.19 -28.31 -17.68
C ALA A 724 9.14 -29.38 -18.26
N GLU A 725 9.46 -30.42 -17.49
CA GLU A 725 10.33 -31.54 -17.90
C GLU A 725 9.76 -32.38 -19.05
N ASN A 726 8.44 -32.40 -19.23
CA ASN A 726 7.73 -33.18 -20.25
C ASN A 726 7.37 -32.34 -21.50
N ARG A 727 7.86 -31.10 -21.57
CA ARG A 727 7.72 -30.22 -22.74
C ARG A 727 8.50 -30.81 -23.92
N GLY A 728 7.86 -30.90 -25.09
CA GLY A 728 8.52 -31.37 -26.31
C GLY A 728 8.69 -32.88 -26.44
N THR A 729 8.47 -33.65 -25.36
CA THR A 729 8.75 -35.09 -25.32
C THR A 729 7.49 -35.97 -25.24
N SER A 730 6.34 -35.39 -24.89
CA SER A 730 5.07 -36.14 -24.77
C SER A 730 4.36 -36.34 -26.13
N PRO A 731 3.70 -37.48 -26.37
CA PRO A 731 2.86 -37.69 -27.55
C PRO A 731 1.79 -36.60 -27.73
N GLU A 732 1.21 -36.13 -26.62
CA GLU A 732 0.22 -35.05 -26.57
C GLU A 732 0.80 -33.71 -27.03
N TRP A 733 2.09 -33.45 -26.78
CA TRP A 733 2.77 -32.27 -27.30
C TRP A 733 2.79 -32.27 -28.83
N ASN A 734 3.16 -33.40 -29.44
CA ASN A 734 3.18 -33.52 -30.90
C ASN A 734 1.78 -33.35 -31.51
N GLN A 735 0.74 -33.89 -30.86
CA GLN A 735 -0.65 -33.67 -31.28
C GLN A 735 -1.05 -32.19 -31.16
N MET A 736 -0.64 -31.50 -30.09
CA MET A 736 -0.88 -30.06 -29.92
C MET A 736 -0.19 -29.23 -31.01
N VAL A 737 1.07 -29.55 -31.36
CA VAL A 737 1.79 -28.88 -32.45
C VAL A 737 1.07 -29.10 -33.77
N GLN A 738 0.78 -30.35 -34.13
CA GLN A 738 0.09 -30.69 -35.38
C GLN A 738 -1.31 -30.03 -35.49
N ALA A 739 -2.05 -30.00 -34.38
CA ALA A 739 -3.34 -29.33 -34.31
C ALA A 739 -3.20 -27.82 -34.50
N ALA A 740 -2.20 -27.21 -33.87
CA ALA A 740 -1.91 -25.78 -34.01
C ALA A 740 -1.50 -25.42 -35.44
N GLU A 741 -0.68 -26.23 -36.11
CA GLU A 741 -0.31 -26.08 -37.54
C GLU A 741 -1.54 -26.14 -38.46
N THR A 742 -2.40 -27.14 -38.25
CA THR A 742 -3.64 -27.31 -39.02
C THR A 742 -4.60 -26.13 -38.81
N ASN A 743 -4.60 -25.56 -37.60
CA ASN A 743 -5.45 -24.43 -37.23
C ASN A 743 -4.99 -23.07 -37.82
N VAL A 744 -3.74 -22.92 -38.25
CA VAL A 744 -3.23 -21.64 -38.81
C VAL A 744 -4.13 -21.13 -39.95
N ARG A 745 -4.63 -22.05 -40.77
CA ARG A 745 -5.53 -21.75 -41.91
C ARG A 745 -6.97 -21.48 -41.46
N SER A 746 -7.51 -22.26 -40.52
CA SER A 746 -8.93 -22.18 -40.13
C SER A 746 -9.23 -21.14 -39.04
N SER A 747 -8.22 -20.71 -38.27
CA SER A 747 -8.31 -19.70 -37.19
C SER A 747 -9.41 -19.99 -36.16
N MET A 748 -9.65 -21.27 -35.85
CA MET A 748 -10.77 -21.68 -34.99
C MET A 748 -10.46 -21.44 -33.51
N ALA A 749 -9.22 -21.68 -33.08
CA ALA A 749 -8.81 -21.49 -31.68
C ALA A 749 -7.37 -20.95 -31.57
N LEU A 750 -6.93 -20.58 -30.37
CA LEU A 750 -5.53 -20.30 -30.05
C LEU A 750 -4.94 -21.44 -29.26
N PHE A 751 -3.75 -21.89 -29.62
CA PHE A 751 -3.06 -23.01 -28.97
C PHE A 751 -1.98 -22.46 -28.04
N ALA A 752 -1.95 -22.96 -26.81
CA ALA A 752 -0.94 -22.60 -25.82
C ALA A 752 -0.70 -23.74 -24.83
N TRP A 753 0.40 -23.66 -24.08
CA TRP A 753 0.67 -24.58 -22.98
C TRP A 753 0.92 -23.80 -21.68
N MET A 754 0.79 -24.46 -20.53
CA MET A 754 1.07 -23.86 -19.23
C MET A 754 1.88 -24.81 -18.35
N ASP A 755 2.92 -24.27 -17.72
CA ASP A 755 3.81 -25.03 -16.85
C ASP A 755 3.14 -25.39 -15.50
N MET A 756 2.90 -26.67 -15.29
CA MET A 756 2.31 -27.24 -14.08
C MET A 756 3.23 -27.24 -12.86
N SER A 757 4.53 -26.94 -13.01
CA SER A 757 5.44 -26.74 -11.87
C SER A 757 5.04 -25.50 -11.05
N LYS A 758 4.50 -24.46 -11.71
CA LYS A 758 4.17 -23.15 -11.13
C LYS A 758 2.87 -23.21 -10.30
N ALA A 759 2.91 -22.68 -9.07
CA ALA A 759 1.75 -22.65 -8.17
C ALA A 759 0.55 -21.88 -8.77
N SER A 760 0.81 -20.81 -9.52
CA SER A 760 -0.20 -20.03 -10.25
C SER A 760 -0.93 -20.87 -11.29
N THR A 761 -0.22 -21.68 -12.08
CA THR A 761 -0.81 -22.59 -13.07
C THR A 761 -1.70 -23.64 -12.41
N LYS A 762 -1.26 -24.23 -11.29
CA LYS A 762 -2.08 -25.19 -10.52
C LYS A 762 -3.40 -24.57 -10.07
N LYS A 763 -3.39 -23.29 -9.64
CA LYS A 763 -4.59 -22.53 -9.26
C LYS A 763 -5.49 -22.22 -10.46
N ILE A 764 -4.91 -21.84 -11.60
CA ILE A 764 -5.64 -21.57 -12.85
C ILE A 764 -6.34 -22.83 -13.35
N ARG A 765 -5.61 -23.95 -13.43
CA ARG A 765 -6.18 -25.26 -13.78
C ARG A 765 -7.38 -25.61 -12.91
N LYS A 766 -7.24 -25.52 -11.58
CA LYS A 766 -8.34 -25.78 -10.62
C LYS A 766 -9.56 -24.89 -10.87
N THR A 767 -9.32 -23.63 -11.24
CA THR A 767 -10.38 -22.65 -11.53
C THR A 767 -11.13 -22.99 -12.82
N TYR A 768 -10.40 -23.36 -13.89
CA TYR A 768 -11.00 -23.65 -15.19
C TYR A 768 -11.80 -24.97 -15.14
N LEU A 769 -11.34 -25.95 -14.38
CA LEU A 769 -12.01 -27.24 -14.24
C LEU A 769 -13.08 -27.28 -13.14
N GLY A 770 -13.29 -26.20 -12.39
CA GLY A 770 -14.45 -26.05 -11.49
C GLY A 770 -14.59 -27.10 -10.38
N GLY A 771 -13.50 -27.75 -9.98
CA GLY A 771 -13.55 -28.84 -8.98
C GLY A 771 -13.96 -30.20 -9.52
N ALA A 772 -14.06 -30.38 -10.85
CA ALA A 772 -14.12 -31.71 -11.45
C ALA A 772 -12.93 -32.56 -10.95
N LYS A 773 -13.17 -33.85 -10.65
CA LYS A 773 -12.11 -34.75 -10.14
C LYS A 773 -10.92 -34.65 -11.10
N PRO A 774 -9.72 -34.26 -10.62
CA PRO A 774 -8.55 -34.18 -11.47
C PRO A 774 -8.35 -35.55 -12.12
N SER A 775 -8.05 -35.55 -13.42
CA SER A 775 -7.53 -36.77 -14.05
C SER A 775 -6.31 -37.21 -13.24
N GLN A 776 -6.13 -38.52 -13.05
CA GLN A 776 -4.92 -39.06 -12.43
C GLN A 776 -3.67 -38.79 -13.31
N SER A 777 -3.85 -38.27 -14.54
CA SER A 777 -2.77 -37.87 -15.42
C SER A 777 -2.14 -36.53 -15.03
N PRO A 778 -0.80 -36.41 -15.05
CA PRO A 778 -0.06 -35.19 -14.73
C PRO A 778 -0.20 -34.08 -15.79
N SER A 779 -0.79 -34.39 -16.95
CA SER A 779 -0.97 -33.48 -18.07
C SER A 779 -2.41 -33.55 -18.61
N GLU A 780 -2.99 -32.40 -18.94
CA GLU A 780 -4.39 -32.29 -19.40
C GLU A 780 -4.53 -31.24 -20.50
N ILE A 781 -5.34 -31.53 -21.52
CA ILE A 781 -5.68 -30.57 -22.59
C ILE A 781 -7.12 -30.11 -22.40
N ILE A 782 -7.32 -28.79 -22.37
CA ILE A 782 -8.66 -28.20 -22.28
C ILE A 782 -8.90 -27.20 -23.40
N MET A 783 -10.17 -26.93 -23.69
CA MET A 783 -10.59 -25.79 -24.48
C MET A 783 -11.42 -24.86 -23.59
N ALA A 784 -10.97 -23.63 -23.44
CA ALA A 784 -11.63 -22.60 -22.67
C ALA A 784 -12.17 -21.50 -23.60
N ASN A 785 -13.49 -21.35 -23.65
CA ASN A 785 -14.13 -20.29 -24.39
C ASN A 785 -14.49 -19.14 -23.44
N HIS A 786 -13.67 -18.09 -23.47
CA HIS A 786 -13.84 -16.91 -22.61
C HIS A 786 -15.03 -16.02 -22.99
N THR A 787 -15.60 -16.19 -24.19
CA THR A 787 -16.72 -15.40 -24.70
C THR A 787 -18.05 -15.94 -24.19
N ASN A 788 -18.25 -17.27 -24.26
CA ASN A 788 -19.47 -17.92 -23.79
C ASN A 788 -19.32 -18.60 -22.40
N GLY A 789 -18.10 -18.63 -21.86
CA GLY A 789 -17.77 -19.19 -20.55
C GLY A 789 -17.62 -20.71 -20.52
N GLY A 790 -17.76 -21.44 -21.62
CA GLY A 790 -17.68 -22.90 -21.64
C GLY A 790 -16.25 -23.42 -21.52
N VAL A 791 -16.03 -24.44 -20.69
CA VAL A 791 -14.79 -25.20 -20.60
C VAL A 791 -15.04 -26.65 -21.00
N TYR A 792 -14.16 -27.21 -21.81
CA TYR A 792 -14.23 -28.55 -22.38
C TYR A 792 -12.91 -29.28 -22.09
N LEU A 793 -12.97 -30.56 -21.73
CA LEU A 793 -11.79 -31.41 -21.48
C LEU A 793 -11.60 -32.34 -22.67
N PHE A 794 -10.36 -32.47 -23.14
CA PHE A 794 -10.00 -33.47 -24.13
C PHE A 794 -9.56 -34.74 -23.42
N ASP A 795 -10.27 -35.85 -23.63
CA ASP A 795 -9.99 -37.14 -22.97
C ASP A 795 -9.43 -38.20 -23.92
N GLY A 796 -9.37 -37.91 -25.23
CA GLY A 796 -8.87 -38.80 -26.26
C GLY A 796 -9.70 -40.06 -26.51
N LYS A 797 -10.84 -40.24 -25.82
CA LYS A 797 -11.64 -41.48 -25.87
C LYS A 797 -12.67 -41.49 -26.99
N GLU A 798 -13.41 -40.39 -27.12
CA GLU A 798 -14.39 -40.23 -28.21
C GLU A 798 -13.72 -39.70 -29.48
N GLU A 799 -12.82 -38.73 -29.34
CA GLU A 799 -12.06 -38.14 -30.45
C GLU A 799 -10.56 -38.18 -30.17
N SER A 800 -9.80 -38.85 -31.03
CA SER A 800 -8.34 -38.89 -30.94
C SER A 800 -7.65 -37.68 -31.59
N ASP A 801 -8.33 -36.95 -32.47
CA ASP A 801 -7.80 -35.77 -33.17
C ASP A 801 -8.30 -34.47 -32.51
N ILE A 802 -7.36 -33.67 -32.01
CA ILE A 802 -7.65 -32.43 -31.25
C ILE A 802 -8.43 -31.43 -32.12
N MET A 803 -8.12 -31.29 -33.41
CA MET A 803 -8.81 -30.32 -34.26
C MET A 803 -10.26 -30.70 -34.57
N THR A 804 -10.52 -31.99 -34.74
CA THR A 804 -11.89 -32.52 -34.88
C THR A 804 -12.68 -32.28 -33.59
N TRP A 805 -12.06 -32.49 -32.44
CA TRP A 805 -12.66 -32.18 -31.14
C TRP A 805 -12.95 -30.68 -30.94
N VAL A 806 -12.02 -29.79 -31.30
CA VAL A 806 -12.22 -28.32 -31.25
C VAL A 806 -13.43 -27.91 -32.08
N LYS A 807 -13.59 -28.46 -33.29
CA LYS A 807 -14.75 -28.20 -34.17
C LYS A 807 -16.06 -28.60 -33.49
N LYS A 808 -16.14 -29.80 -32.92
CA LYS A 808 -17.33 -30.28 -32.20
C LYS A 808 -17.68 -29.40 -31.00
N CYS A 809 -16.68 -28.98 -30.23
CA CYS A 809 -16.90 -28.10 -29.09
C CYS A 809 -17.48 -26.74 -29.52
N GLN A 810 -16.98 -26.16 -30.62
CA GLN A 810 -17.51 -24.90 -31.17
C GLN A 810 -18.92 -25.04 -31.74
N MET A 811 -19.26 -26.19 -32.32
CA MET A 811 -20.60 -26.51 -32.80
C MET A 811 -21.58 -26.85 -31.65
N GLY A 812 -21.12 -26.88 -30.39
CA GLY A 812 -21.95 -27.22 -29.23
C GLY A 812 -22.29 -28.71 -29.13
N GLN A 813 -21.55 -29.58 -29.84
CA GLN A 813 -21.77 -31.03 -29.89
C GLN A 813 -21.03 -31.80 -28.78
N THR A 814 -20.18 -31.11 -28.00
CA THR A 814 -19.43 -31.68 -26.87
C THR A 814 -19.97 -31.13 -25.56
N GLN A 815 -20.05 -31.97 -24.52
CA GLN A 815 -20.51 -31.55 -23.20
C GLN A 815 -19.48 -30.66 -22.50
N ARG A 816 -19.94 -29.61 -21.82
CA ARG A 816 -19.09 -28.72 -21.01
C ARG A 816 -18.76 -29.41 -19.68
N VAL A 817 -17.48 -29.39 -19.28
CA VAL A 817 -17.03 -29.91 -17.97
C VAL A 817 -17.15 -28.88 -16.86
N ALA A 818 -17.06 -27.60 -17.22
CA ALA A 818 -17.21 -26.48 -16.29
C ALA A 818 -17.68 -25.23 -17.03
N SER A 819 -18.09 -24.23 -16.26
CA SER A 819 -18.34 -22.88 -16.77
C SER A 819 -17.46 -21.90 -16.03
N LEU A 820 -16.70 -21.08 -16.77
CA LEU A 820 -15.94 -19.98 -16.22
C LEU A 820 -16.93 -19.01 -15.54
N ALA A 821 -16.94 -18.99 -14.21
CA ALA A 821 -17.74 -18.04 -13.46
C ALA A 821 -17.36 -16.63 -13.90
N ARG A 822 -18.35 -15.79 -14.28
CA ARG A 822 -18.11 -14.34 -14.40
C ARG A 822 -17.74 -13.87 -13.00
N PRO A 823 -16.49 -13.45 -12.74
CA PRO A 823 -16.10 -13.11 -11.38
C PRO A 823 -16.95 -11.93 -10.93
N LYS A 824 -17.61 -12.04 -9.77
CA LYS A 824 -17.95 -10.86 -8.98
C LYS A 824 -16.63 -10.13 -8.76
N TRP A 825 -16.51 -8.95 -9.34
CA TRP A 825 -15.34 -8.10 -9.20
C TRP A 825 -14.90 -8.02 -7.73
N LYS A 826 -13.65 -8.37 -7.46
CA LYS A 826 -12.96 -8.15 -6.18
C LYS A 826 -11.53 -7.67 -6.48
N PRO A 827 -11.00 -6.70 -5.72
CA PRO A 827 -9.66 -6.17 -5.92
C PRO A 827 -8.56 -7.22 -5.61
N VAL A 828 -7.38 -6.99 -6.19
CA VAL A 828 -6.21 -7.91 -6.21
C VAL A 828 -5.46 -7.96 -4.87
N ARG A 829 -5.78 -7.05 -3.95
CA ARG A 829 -5.52 -7.16 -2.50
C ARG A 829 -6.83 -6.90 -1.77
N GLU A 830 -7.01 -7.53 -0.61
CA GLU A 830 -8.05 -7.09 0.33
C GLU A 830 -7.70 -5.65 0.72
N GLY A 831 -8.52 -4.70 0.26
CA GLY A 831 -8.49 -3.36 0.82
C GLY A 831 -8.90 -3.47 2.28
N PHE A 832 -8.19 -2.75 3.15
CA PHE A 832 -8.50 -2.63 4.57
C PHE A 832 -10.02 -2.55 4.77
N ASP A 833 -10.58 -3.53 5.48
CA ASP A 833 -12.03 -3.64 5.66
C ASP A 833 -12.48 -2.68 6.76
N PHE A 834 -12.66 -1.43 6.37
CA PHE A 834 -13.19 -0.38 7.26
C PHE A 834 -14.58 -0.72 7.83
N LEU A 835 -15.29 -1.75 7.35
CA LEU A 835 -16.55 -2.20 7.97
C LEU A 835 -16.31 -2.86 9.32
N TYR A 836 -15.17 -3.52 9.54
CA TYR A 836 -14.80 -4.06 10.85
C TYR A 836 -14.73 -2.97 11.92
N TYR A 837 -14.28 -1.77 11.56
CA TYR A 837 -14.20 -0.64 12.48
C TYR A 837 -15.52 0.13 12.59
N ILE A 838 -16.30 0.25 11.51
CA ILE A 838 -17.61 0.92 11.53
C ILE A 838 -18.65 0.10 12.30
N ASP A 839 -18.64 -1.23 12.19
CA ASP A 839 -19.55 -2.10 12.94
C ASP A 839 -19.24 -2.05 14.45
N ASN A 840 -18.00 -1.75 14.83
CA ASN A 840 -17.60 -1.54 16.23
C ASN A 840 -17.83 -0.10 16.75
N ASP A 841 -17.89 0.92 15.88
CA ASP A 841 -18.11 2.33 16.27
C ASP A 841 -19.60 2.77 16.26
N ILE A 842 -20.48 2.03 15.57
CA ILE A 842 -21.94 2.30 15.60
C ILE A 842 -22.60 1.74 16.88
N GLY A 843 -21.89 0.91 17.65
CA GLY A 843 -22.35 0.28 18.89
C GLY A 843 -21.95 1.00 20.18
N GLY A 844 -22.02 2.33 20.25
CA GLY A 844 -21.66 3.07 21.47
C GLY A 844 -22.69 2.97 22.60
N ARG A 845 -22.36 2.20 23.65
CA ARG A 845 -22.86 2.30 25.06
C ARG A 845 -24.36 2.08 25.31
N HIS A 846 -24.75 0.83 25.57
CA HIS A 846 -25.63 0.48 26.70
C HIS A 846 -25.04 -0.76 27.37
N GLY A 847 -24.69 -0.65 28.66
CA GLY A 847 -24.15 -1.78 29.40
C GLY A 847 -25.16 -2.93 29.48
N ARG A 848 -24.78 -4.10 28.96
CA ARG A 848 -25.19 -5.40 29.48
C ARG A 848 -24.03 -6.39 29.37
N ARG A 849 -23.53 -6.74 30.55
CA ARG A 849 -23.12 -8.06 31.02
C ARG A 849 -22.54 -9.03 29.97
N ILE A 850 -21.25 -9.31 30.17
CA ILE A 850 -20.54 -10.51 29.70
C ILE A 850 -21.42 -11.74 30.00
N GLU A 851 -21.85 -12.44 28.96
CA GLU A 851 -22.10 -13.88 28.97
C GLU A 851 -21.61 -14.49 27.65
N ASP A 852 -20.93 -15.61 27.79
CA ASP A 852 -20.02 -16.27 26.85
C ASP A 852 -20.68 -16.70 25.52
N VAL A 853 -19.95 -16.49 24.41
CA VAL A 853 -20.10 -17.35 23.23
C VAL A 853 -18.81 -18.13 23.04
N THR A 854 -18.89 -19.35 23.53
CA THR A 854 -17.96 -20.45 23.39
C THR A 854 -17.42 -20.65 21.98
N VAL A 855 -16.12 -20.88 21.94
CA VAL A 855 -15.38 -21.74 21.02
C VAL A 855 -16.24 -22.89 20.51
N GLU A 856 -16.44 -22.98 19.20
CA GLU A 856 -16.48 -24.24 18.45
C GLU A 856 -16.64 -23.97 16.96
N GLN A 857 -15.55 -24.14 16.19
CA GLN A 857 -15.51 -24.90 14.93
C GLN A 857 -14.10 -24.88 14.32
N GLN A 858 -13.14 -25.42 15.08
CA GLN A 858 -12.10 -26.25 14.48
C GLN A 858 -12.34 -27.69 14.93
N GLN A 859 -12.32 -28.59 13.94
CA GLN A 859 -12.17 -30.04 14.07
C GLN A 859 -13.40 -30.84 14.56
N LYS A 860 -14.05 -31.51 13.61
CA LYS A 860 -13.89 -32.97 13.47
C LYS A 860 -14.53 -33.49 12.18
N HIS A 861 -13.68 -33.90 11.25
CA HIS A 861 -13.78 -35.26 10.71
C HIS A 861 -12.60 -36.03 11.30
N ASP A 862 -12.84 -36.64 12.45
CA ASP A 862 -12.23 -37.91 12.82
C ASP A 862 -13.21 -38.60 13.77
N THR A 863 -13.90 -39.58 13.21
CA THR A 863 -14.67 -40.59 13.96
C THR A 863 -13.84 -41.85 13.89
N ILE A 864 -13.53 -42.45 15.04
CA ILE A 864 -13.50 -43.90 15.25
C ILE A 864 -13.49 -44.19 16.77
N ARG A 865 -14.45 -45.04 17.18
CA ARG A 865 -14.51 -45.96 18.34
C ARG A 865 -14.92 -45.46 19.74
N THR A 866 -16.18 -45.81 20.07
CA THR A 866 -16.67 -46.60 21.25
C THR A 866 -16.18 -46.19 22.65
N ARG A 867 -17.02 -46.08 23.68
CA ARG A 867 -17.91 -47.10 24.26
C ARG A 867 -18.56 -46.53 25.53
N ASP A 868 -19.78 -46.99 25.86
CA ASP A 868 -20.45 -47.07 27.19
C ASP A 868 -20.57 -45.78 28.03
N GLY A 869 -21.70 -45.37 28.62
CA GLY A 869 -23.02 -45.96 28.82
C GLY A 869 -23.70 -45.23 30.00
N TYR A 870 -25.05 -45.27 30.06
CA TYR A 870 -25.91 -44.95 31.22
C TYR A 870 -25.95 -43.46 31.67
N ARG A 871 -27.08 -42.84 32.04
CA ARG A 871 -28.48 -43.24 32.26
C ARG A 871 -29.32 -41.95 32.32
N GLU A 872 -30.43 -41.90 31.60
CA GLU A 872 -31.61 -41.06 31.90
C GLU A 872 -32.32 -41.62 33.15
N PRO A 873 -33.14 -40.85 33.91
CA PRO A 873 -34.50 -40.57 33.43
C PRO A 873 -35.22 -39.28 33.92
N GLU A 874 -36.18 -38.87 33.08
CA GLU A 874 -37.58 -38.45 33.34
C GLU A 874 -37.88 -37.20 34.19
N ARG A 875 -38.50 -36.16 33.60
CA ARG A 875 -39.94 -35.92 33.33
C ARG A 875 -40.76 -35.58 34.59
N ASP A 876 -41.33 -34.37 34.65
CA ASP A 876 -42.79 -34.20 34.67
C ASP A 876 -43.24 -32.74 34.47
N GLU A 877 -44.44 -32.62 33.91
CA GLU A 877 -45.15 -31.43 33.47
C GLU A 877 -46.01 -30.79 34.58
N SER A 878 -46.35 -29.51 34.35
CA SER A 878 -47.57 -28.79 34.74
C SER A 878 -47.78 -28.36 36.21
N GLU A 879 -48.11 -27.07 36.40
CA GLU A 879 -49.40 -26.64 36.98
C GLU A 879 -49.63 -25.11 36.84
N GLN A 880 -50.92 -24.78 36.77
CA GLN A 880 -51.56 -23.46 36.56
C GLN A 880 -51.90 -22.75 37.91
N GLU A 881 -52.50 -21.56 37.78
CA GLU A 881 -53.35 -20.81 38.74
C GLU A 881 -52.63 -19.86 39.72
N ASP A 882 -53.22 -18.78 40.22
CA ASP A 882 -54.11 -17.72 39.71
C ASP A 882 -54.15 -16.63 40.80
N PHE A 883 -54.41 -15.37 40.41
CA PHE A 883 -55.07 -14.27 41.13
C PHE A 883 -54.92 -14.01 42.66
N PHE A 884 -54.58 -12.76 43.01
CA PHE A 884 -55.50 -11.88 43.78
C PHE A 884 -55.23 -10.37 43.54
N ASP A 885 -56.35 -9.64 43.50
CA ASP A 885 -56.63 -8.24 43.20
C ASP A 885 -56.20 -7.22 44.28
N THR A 886 -55.90 -5.96 43.90
CA THR A 886 -56.72 -4.76 44.20
C THR A 886 -56.05 -3.42 43.82
N ALA A 887 -56.65 -2.79 42.81
CA ALA A 887 -56.99 -1.37 42.61
C ALA A 887 -56.16 -0.20 43.19
N GLY A 888 -55.94 0.80 42.32
CA GLY A 888 -55.54 2.16 42.70
C GLY A 888 -55.33 3.16 41.56
N ASP A 889 -56.31 3.29 40.67
CA ASP A 889 -56.80 4.51 40.00
C ASP A 889 -55.88 5.55 39.28
N ILE A 890 -56.22 5.74 37.99
CA ILE A 890 -56.28 6.95 37.16
C ILE A 890 -54.99 7.40 36.42
N ASN A 891 -54.83 6.85 35.21
CA ASN A 891 -54.23 7.50 34.03
C ASN A 891 -54.79 6.83 32.76
N VAL A 892 -55.46 7.60 31.90
CA VAL A 892 -55.99 7.25 30.56
C VAL A 892 -56.01 8.58 29.80
N ASP A 893 -55.48 8.80 28.59
CA ASP A 893 -54.88 7.98 27.54
C ASP A 893 -53.90 8.89 26.79
N ASP A 894 -52.71 8.38 26.46
CA ASP A 894 -52.02 8.69 25.20
C ASP A 894 -52.31 7.50 24.28
N THR A 895 -52.60 7.73 22.99
CA THR A 895 -51.76 7.20 21.91
C THR A 895 -52.29 7.49 20.50
N ASP A 896 -51.31 7.82 19.67
CA ASP A 896 -51.32 7.95 18.23
C ASP A 896 -51.68 6.66 17.45
N ASP A 897 -52.04 6.92 16.19
CA ASP A 897 -51.70 6.16 14.98
C ASP A 897 -52.36 4.79 14.68
N ALA A 898 -53.22 4.81 13.66
CA ALA A 898 -53.11 3.86 12.54
C ALA A 898 -53.79 4.37 11.24
N LYS A 899 -52.93 4.83 10.32
CA LYS A 899 -52.94 4.76 8.82
C LYS A 899 -54.27 4.83 8.02
N PRO A 900 -54.31 5.68 6.97
CA PRO A 900 -55.39 5.73 5.97
C PRO A 900 -55.09 4.89 4.70
N PRO A 901 -56.09 4.65 3.83
CA PRO A 901 -55.91 4.02 2.53
C PRO A 901 -55.80 5.03 1.36
N SER A 902 -55.03 4.63 0.35
CA SER A 902 -55.23 4.81 -1.12
C SER A 902 -55.68 6.16 -1.71
N ARG A 903 -54.85 6.70 -2.64
CA ARG A 903 -55.15 7.19 -4.02
C ARG A 903 -54.10 8.23 -4.49
N THR A 904 -53.32 7.95 -5.53
CA THR A 904 -53.44 8.36 -6.97
C THR A 904 -53.28 9.85 -7.27
N HIS A 905 -52.58 10.13 -8.40
CA HIS A 905 -52.36 11.40 -9.10
C HIS A 905 -51.31 12.33 -8.47
N ASP A 906 -50.51 13.12 -9.18
CA ASP A 906 -50.17 13.30 -10.59
C ASP A 906 -48.91 14.21 -10.59
N GLU A 907 -48.20 14.22 -11.71
CA GLU A 907 -47.37 15.31 -12.26
C GLU A 907 -47.03 16.52 -11.35
N PHE A 908 -45.73 16.75 -11.08
CA PHE A 908 -44.96 17.96 -11.46
C PHE A 908 -43.48 17.85 -11.04
#